data_AF-A0A9E5E0T6-F1
#
_entry.id   AF-A0A9E5E0T6-F1
#
_cell.length_a   1.000
_cell.length_b   1.000
_cell.length_c   1.000
_cell.angle_alpha   90.00
_cell.angle_beta   90.00
_cell.angle_gamma   90.00
#
_symmetry.space_group_name_H-M   'P 1'
#
loop_
_entity.id
_entity.type
_entity.pdbx_description
1 polymer ?
#
loop_
_entity_poly.entity_id
_entity_poly.type
_entity_poly.pdbx_seq_one_letter_code
_entity_poly.pdbx_strand_id
1 'polypeptide(L)'
;MENNPREEFIIGKVDKSTRFETLSLYIFLLIIFLLPVLFIPSGSVPLQSTKTILVVVGTLLATILWAVSRLKDGLVKIQKTPLLIAIIVLPVVALLSGLFSSNTAVSFIGQGSEVGAALFMVVVAFLALIIPSVIKSRDRIFYSYLALILSFLLIALFQIARLVFDGNSLSFGIFNSLTQNPVGTWKELGIFFGLSALLSVITLELITLSRAFKVLLYVAFVVSLFLAFIVNFTAIWYILGIFSIIFFVYLFSFSRKVSYVSLVTLLVALVFIFSGISDGKKVNDYFKLQDVDVRPSWSATFDIMYSTFKEDPLLGSGPNRFVNEWLKAKPVGLNNTVFWNTDFNYGIGLIPTFFITQGILGILAWLSFFGLFIWVGFRAILRSIPDIFSRYLIISSFIVALYLWIFSVIYVPSTVLFTLAFIFTGLFVASLAQDGLVKTYELSLFKEPRIGFISILSLVAVIVVSLAIGYVYVERYIASIYYQSSIVEYNQKGNLDEASANINRAARLSPIDTYYQSLSDIDIARMNAIINRKDLTPEAMKSAFQEVYGSAITNAQQATAINSTNYQNWLSLGRVYEAVLPLGISGAYDNAKAMYIQALSLNSRSPALLLSLARLEAVNKKYPEAKKFISEALSLKNDYTEAIFLLSQIQVAEGNTKDAILSVESASFISPNDPGIFFQLGVLRYNEKDYKGAIDALARAVTLNSSYSNARYFLGLSLAQVNDYKNAIEQFTVIQQLNSDNSEVALILKNLKAGKSPFVDAKPPVDSKPEKRAKLPIKEK
;
A
#
# COMPACT_ATOMS: atom_id res chain seq x y z
N MET A 1 37.44 -57.70 -11.52
CA MET A 1 38.24 -56.48 -11.73
C MET A 1 37.53 -55.66 -12.78
N GLU A 2 36.86 -54.57 -12.40
CA GLU A 2 36.82 -53.33 -13.19
C GLU A 2 36.13 -52.25 -12.36
N ASN A 3 36.86 -51.15 -12.17
CA ASN A 3 36.60 -50.09 -11.22
C ASN A 3 35.50 -49.15 -11.73
N ASN A 4 34.54 -48.88 -10.85
CA ASN A 4 33.58 -47.79 -10.97
C ASN A 4 34.22 -46.52 -10.38
N PRO A 5 34.55 -45.47 -11.16
CA PRO A 5 35.00 -44.23 -10.57
C PRO A 5 33.78 -43.48 -10.02
N ARG A 6 33.70 -43.44 -8.68
CA ARG A 6 32.92 -42.41 -7.98
C ARG A 6 33.43 -41.05 -8.47
N GLU A 7 32.58 -40.29 -9.14
CA GLU A 7 32.80 -38.86 -9.37
C GLU A 7 32.79 -38.16 -8.00
N GLU A 8 33.97 -38.08 -7.39
CA GLU A 8 34.22 -37.15 -6.30
C GLU A 8 34.08 -35.72 -6.83
N PHE A 9 33.42 -34.90 -6.02
CA PHE A 9 33.16 -33.49 -6.23
C PHE A 9 34.50 -32.72 -6.24
N ILE A 10 35.22 -32.73 -7.36
CA ILE A 10 36.45 -31.98 -7.54
C ILE A 10 36.08 -30.50 -7.62
N ILE A 11 36.36 -29.79 -6.53
CA ILE A 11 36.33 -28.33 -6.44
C ILE A 11 37.19 -27.77 -7.57
N GLY A 12 36.52 -27.23 -8.60
CA GLY A 12 37.15 -26.66 -9.77
C GLY A 12 38.12 -25.53 -9.41
N LYS A 13 39.20 -25.44 -10.21
CA LYS A 13 40.24 -24.39 -10.17
C LYS A 13 39.66 -23.03 -9.76
N VAL A 14 40.18 -22.49 -8.65
CA VAL A 14 39.85 -21.17 -8.12
C VAL A 14 40.14 -20.11 -9.18
N ASP A 15 39.08 -19.62 -9.83
CA ASP A 15 39.09 -18.38 -10.59
C ASP A 15 39.65 -17.29 -9.64
N LYS A 16 40.66 -16.52 -10.06
CA LYS A 16 41.29 -15.47 -9.23
C LYS A 16 40.32 -14.29 -9.07
N SER A 17 39.17 -14.50 -8.43
CA SER A 17 38.25 -13.44 -8.08
C SER A 17 38.90 -12.53 -7.05
N THR A 18 38.82 -11.22 -7.26
CA THR A 18 39.31 -10.28 -6.26
C THR A 18 38.50 -10.42 -4.96
N ARG A 19 39.10 -10.02 -3.82
CA ARG A 19 38.37 -9.98 -2.55
C ARG A 19 37.09 -9.13 -2.64
N PHE A 20 37.13 -8.01 -3.37
CA PHE A 20 35.99 -7.12 -3.57
C PHE A 20 34.86 -7.77 -4.38
N GLU A 21 35.20 -8.54 -5.41
CA GLU A 21 34.20 -9.27 -6.20
C GLU A 21 33.50 -10.35 -5.37
N THR A 22 34.26 -11.04 -4.51
CA THR A 22 33.70 -12.05 -3.59
C THR A 22 32.75 -11.42 -2.57
N LEU A 23 33.11 -10.25 -2.04
CA LEU A 23 32.24 -9.46 -1.17
C LEU A 23 30.95 -9.01 -1.89
N SER A 24 31.05 -8.57 -3.15
CA SER A 24 29.89 -8.21 -3.98
C SER A 24 28.92 -9.39 -4.13
N LEU A 25 29.44 -10.60 -4.40
CA LEU A 25 28.64 -11.82 -4.43
C LEU A 25 27.93 -12.09 -3.10
N TYR A 26 28.63 -12.00 -1.97
CA TYR A 26 28.03 -12.25 -0.66
C TYR A 26 26.91 -11.26 -0.33
N ILE A 27 27.05 -10.00 -0.74
CA ILE A 27 25.98 -9.01 -0.59
C ILE A 27 24.76 -9.40 -1.42
N PHE A 28 24.94 -9.87 -2.67
CA PHE A 28 23.80 -10.34 -3.47
C PHE A 28 23.10 -11.54 -2.84
N LEU A 29 23.86 -12.52 -2.33
CA LEU A 29 23.29 -13.67 -1.63
C LEU A 29 22.55 -13.23 -0.35
N LEU A 30 23.10 -12.26 0.37
CA LEU A 30 22.47 -11.67 1.55
C LEU A 30 21.16 -10.96 1.20
N ILE A 31 21.10 -10.21 0.09
CA ILE A 31 19.87 -9.57 -0.40
C ILE A 31 18.81 -10.65 -0.68
N ILE A 32 19.15 -11.68 -1.45
CA ILE A 32 18.18 -12.75 -1.78
C ILE A 32 17.64 -13.43 -0.52
N PHE A 33 18.51 -13.69 0.45
CA PHE A 33 18.14 -14.31 1.72
C PHE A 33 17.28 -13.39 2.61
N LEU A 34 17.74 -12.15 2.84
CA LEU A 34 17.11 -11.22 3.77
C LEU A 34 15.87 -10.56 3.20
N LEU A 35 15.74 -10.43 1.88
CA LEU A 35 14.65 -9.65 1.30
C LEU A 35 13.25 -10.17 1.69
N PRO A 36 12.95 -11.48 1.66
CA PRO A 36 11.67 -11.98 2.17
C PRO A 36 11.56 -11.92 3.71
N VAL A 37 12.67 -12.04 4.44
CA VAL A 37 12.69 -12.35 5.88
C VAL A 37 12.87 -11.13 6.79
N LEU A 38 13.63 -10.12 6.35
CA LEU A 38 14.08 -9.02 7.20
C LEU A 38 12.92 -8.10 7.61
N PHE A 39 12.75 -7.89 8.90
CA PHE A 39 11.92 -6.82 9.45
C PHE A 39 12.57 -6.33 10.75
N ILE A 40 12.22 -5.13 11.19
CA ILE A 40 12.62 -4.60 12.49
C ILE A 40 11.37 -4.63 13.39
N PRO A 41 11.41 -5.28 14.57
CA PRO A 41 10.25 -5.47 15.45
C PRO A 41 9.90 -4.17 16.21
N SER A 42 9.51 -3.12 15.49
CA SER A 42 9.16 -1.81 16.05
C SER A 42 8.07 -1.15 15.22
N GLY A 43 7.01 -0.66 15.88
CA GLY A 43 5.93 0.08 15.22
C GLY A 43 6.38 1.41 14.58
N SER A 44 7.55 1.93 14.97
CA SER A 44 8.16 3.11 14.37
C SER A 44 8.95 2.82 13.09
N VAL A 45 9.18 1.55 12.74
CA VAL A 45 9.97 1.19 11.56
C VAL A 45 9.06 0.56 10.50
N PRO A 46 8.74 1.29 9.41
CA PRO A 46 7.85 0.78 8.39
C PRO A 46 8.49 -0.38 7.60
N LEU A 47 7.79 -1.52 7.54
CA LEU A 47 8.25 -2.76 6.92
C LEU A 47 8.74 -2.57 5.48
N GLN A 48 7.92 -1.91 4.65
CA GLN A 48 8.21 -1.70 3.23
C GLN A 48 9.47 -0.84 3.02
N SER A 49 9.68 0.17 3.86
CA SER A 49 10.88 1.01 3.83
C SER A 49 12.13 0.22 4.23
N THR A 50 12.03 -0.71 5.19
CA THR A 50 13.12 -1.64 5.54
C THR A 50 13.50 -2.53 4.36
N LYS A 51 12.52 -3.02 3.57
CA LYS A 51 12.80 -3.80 2.36
C LYS A 51 13.50 -2.97 1.31
N THR A 52 13.00 -1.76 1.05
CA THR A 52 13.57 -0.87 0.05
C THR A 52 15.00 -0.45 0.39
N ILE A 53 15.29 -0.08 1.65
CA ILE A 53 16.65 0.31 2.04
C ILE A 53 17.63 -0.87 1.95
N LEU A 54 17.21 -2.10 2.28
CA LEU A 54 18.02 -3.30 2.11
C LEU A 54 18.42 -3.49 0.64
N VAL A 55 17.46 -3.40 -0.28
CA VAL A 55 17.71 -3.55 -1.72
C VAL A 55 18.62 -2.44 -2.24
N VAL A 56 18.32 -1.18 -1.90
CA VAL A 56 19.05 -0.02 -2.39
C VAL A 56 20.49 -0.04 -1.87
N VAL A 57 20.69 -0.04 -0.56
CA VAL A 57 22.05 0.00 0.01
C VAL A 57 22.84 -1.24 -0.37
N GLY A 58 22.22 -2.42 -0.34
CA GLY A 58 22.87 -3.66 -0.74
C GLY A 58 23.33 -3.63 -2.21
N THR A 59 22.45 -3.21 -3.11
CA THR A 59 22.78 -3.13 -4.55
C THR A 59 23.88 -2.10 -4.82
N LEU A 60 23.81 -0.93 -4.19
CA LEU A 60 24.80 0.13 -4.36
C LEU A 60 26.15 -0.25 -3.77
N LEU A 61 26.18 -0.92 -2.61
CA LEU A 61 27.42 -1.43 -2.04
C LEU A 61 28.04 -2.52 -2.92
N ALA A 62 27.24 -3.48 -3.39
CA ALA A 62 27.69 -4.52 -4.32
C ALA A 62 28.22 -3.93 -5.63
N THR A 63 27.58 -2.87 -6.12
CA THR A 63 28.00 -2.05 -7.28
C THR A 63 29.35 -1.42 -7.07
N ILE A 64 29.55 -0.72 -5.94
CA ILE A 64 30.81 -0.04 -5.62
C ILE A 64 31.95 -1.06 -5.53
N LEU A 65 31.72 -2.18 -4.83
CA LEU A 65 32.71 -3.25 -4.72
C LEU A 65 33.04 -3.88 -6.07
N TRP A 66 32.03 -4.07 -6.92
CA TRP A 66 32.25 -4.53 -8.29
C TRP A 66 33.08 -3.54 -9.09
N ALA A 67 32.76 -2.24 -9.06
CA ALA A 67 33.47 -1.19 -9.77
C ALA A 67 34.94 -1.07 -9.30
N VAL A 68 35.19 -1.13 -7.98
CA VAL A 68 36.54 -1.17 -7.39
C VAL A 68 37.30 -2.41 -7.87
N SER A 69 36.64 -3.56 -7.97
CA SER A 69 37.27 -4.75 -8.55
C SER A 69 37.67 -4.52 -10.01
N ARG A 70 36.83 -3.86 -10.81
CA ARG A 70 37.11 -3.57 -12.23
C ARG A 70 38.25 -2.57 -12.40
N LEU A 71 38.37 -1.59 -11.50
CA LEU A 71 39.51 -0.66 -11.47
C LEU A 71 40.83 -1.37 -11.14
N LYS A 72 40.77 -2.45 -10.35
CA LYS A 72 41.96 -3.20 -9.95
C LYS A 72 42.42 -4.21 -10.99
N ASP A 73 41.49 -4.95 -11.59
CA ASP A 73 41.82 -6.00 -12.57
C ASP A 73 41.85 -5.50 -14.03
N GLY A 74 41.28 -4.33 -14.30
CA GLY A 74 41.26 -3.72 -15.63
C GLY A 74 40.42 -4.49 -16.64
N LEU A 75 39.52 -5.38 -16.21
CA LEU A 75 38.78 -6.28 -17.09
C LEU A 75 37.29 -6.26 -16.78
N VAL A 76 36.47 -5.83 -17.74
CA VAL A 76 35.01 -5.93 -17.65
C VAL A 76 34.50 -7.00 -18.60
N LYS A 77 33.81 -8.01 -18.06
CA LYS A 77 33.16 -9.05 -18.85
C LYS A 77 31.70 -8.70 -19.07
N ILE A 78 31.30 -8.54 -20.33
CA ILE A 78 29.93 -8.17 -20.72
C ILE A 78 29.32 -9.28 -21.56
N GLN A 79 28.14 -9.75 -21.16
CA GLN A 79 27.37 -10.74 -21.90
C GLN A 79 26.61 -10.07 -23.06
N LYS A 80 26.94 -10.43 -24.31
CA LYS A 80 26.30 -9.84 -25.48
C LYS A 80 24.93 -10.48 -25.73
N THR A 81 23.91 -9.91 -25.11
CA THR A 81 22.51 -10.25 -25.36
C THR A 81 21.67 -8.98 -25.52
N PRO A 82 20.73 -8.93 -26.48
CA PRO A 82 19.82 -7.80 -26.62
C PRO A 82 18.97 -7.56 -25.36
N LEU A 83 18.80 -8.59 -24.52
CA LEU A 83 18.09 -8.48 -23.25
C LEU A 83 18.74 -7.46 -22.29
N LEU A 84 20.07 -7.37 -22.22
CA LEU A 84 20.73 -6.39 -21.34
C LEU A 84 20.48 -4.95 -21.83
N ILE A 85 20.41 -4.75 -23.14
CA ILE A 85 20.07 -3.44 -23.72
C ILE A 85 18.64 -3.07 -23.34
N ALA A 86 17.70 -4.01 -23.46
CA ALA A 86 16.31 -3.77 -23.06
C ALA A 86 16.20 -3.40 -21.57
N ILE A 87 16.95 -4.06 -20.69
CA ILE A 87 17.02 -3.72 -19.26
C ILE A 87 17.53 -2.29 -19.03
N ILE A 88 18.50 -1.81 -19.82
CA ILE A 88 19.03 -0.44 -19.73
C ILE A 88 17.99 0.59 -20.21
N VAL A 89 17.20 0.27 -21.24
CA VAL A 89 16.21 1.21 -21.79
C VAL A 89 15.10 1.53 -20.79
N LEU A 90 14.69 0.56 -19.95
CA LEU A 90 13.64 0.76 -18.94
C LEU A 90 13.90 1.98 -18.01
N PRO A 91 15.02 2.05 -17.25
CA PRO A 91 15.29 3.19 -16.40
C PRO A 91 15.58 4.47 -17.21
N VAL A 92 16.11 4.39 -18.43
CA VAL A 92 16.31 5.58 -19.28
C VAL A 92 14.96 6.23 -19.60
N VAL A 93 13.98 5.44 -20.02
CA VAL A 93 12.63 5.96 -20.30
C VAL A 93 11.95 6.47 -19.03
N ALA A 94 12.11 5.78 -17.90
CA ALA A 94 11.58 6.25 -16.62
C ALA A 94 12.20 7.59 -16.19
N LEU A 95 13.51 7.77 -16.34
CA LEU A 95 14.20 9.03 -16.06
C LEU A 95 13.76 10.14 -17.01
N LEU A 96 13.68 9.86 -18.32
CA LEU A 96 13.20 10.83 -19.30
C LEU A 96 11.77 11.28 -18.98
N SER A 97 10.85 10.35 -18.78
CA SER A 97 9.47 10.66 -18.39
C SER A 97 9.40 11.45 -17.07
N GLY A 98 10.22 11.07 -16.07
CA GLY A 98 10.29 11.80 -14.81
C GLY A 98 10.78 13.25 -14.95
N LEU A 99 11.75 13.51 -15.84
CA LEU A 99 12.31 14.85 -16.07
C LEU A 99 11.26 15.83 -16.61
N PHE A 100 10.34 15.36 -17.44
CA PHE A 100 9.27 16.16 -18.03
C PHE A 100 7.94 16.10 -17.27
N SER A 101 7.90 15.38 -16.14
CA SER A 101 6.69 15.28 -15.32
C SER A 101 6.35 16.58 -14.59
N SER A 102 5.08 16.74 -14.20
CA SER A 102 4.61 17.93 -13.49
C SER A 102 5.23 18.13 -12.10
N ASN A 103 5.81 17.08 -11.50
CA ASN A 103 6.59 17.17 -10.27
C ASN A 103 7.75 16.15 -10.33
N THR A 104 8.91 16.62 -10.78
CA THR A 104 10.11 15.79 -10.98
C THR A 104 10.58 15.11 -9.71
N ALA A 105 10.51 15.77 -8.55
CA ALA A 105 10.98 15.20 -7.29
C ALA A 105 10.15 13.98 -6.89
N VAL A 106 8.81 14.08 -6.97
CA VAL A 106 7.91 12.95 -6.69
C VAL A 106 8.13 11.82 -7.69
N SER A 107 8.41 12.13 -8.97
CA SER A 107 8.62 11.11 -9.99
C SER A 107 9.93 10.33 -9.82
N PHE A 108 10.99 11.02 -9.40
CA PHE A 108 12.30 10.40 -9.24
C PHE A 108 12.39 9.48 -8.03
N ILE A 109 11.80 9.91 -6.90
CA ILE A 109 12.03 9.23 -5.62
C ILE A 109 10.77 8.98 -4.79
N GLY A 110 9.65 9.64 -5.11
CA GLY A 110 8.39 9.47 -4.37
C GLY A 110 8.53 9.87 -2.90
N GLN A 111 8.06 9.00 -2.02
CA GLN A 111 8.29 9.00 -0.57
C GLN A 111 9.51 8.15 -0.17
N GLY A 112 10.10 7.40 -1.11
CA GLY A 112 11.36 6.67 -0.94
C GLY A 112 11.18 5.17 -0.72
N SER A 113 9.97 4.63 -0.90
CA SER A 113 9.68 3.19 -0.73
C SER A 113 8.86 2.59 -1.87
N GLU A 114 8.46 3.41 -2.84
CA GLU A 114 7.61 3.03 -3.96
C GLU A 114 8.42 2.39 -5.08
N VAL A 115 7.95 1.22 -5.54
CA VAL A 115 8.57 0.50 -6.66
C VAL A 115 8.44 1.24 -8.00
N GLY A 116 7.53 2.21 -8.07
CA GLY A 116 7.28 3.00 -9.28
C GLY A 116 8.16 4.24 -9.44
N ALA A 117 9.05 4.54 -8.48
CA ALA A 117 9.96 5.66 -8.57
C ALA A 117 11.08 5.41 -9.59
N ALA A 118 11.47 6.45 -10.37
CA ALA A 118 12.48 6.29 -11.42
C ALA A 118 13.84 5.82 -10.88
N LEU A 119 14.29 6.36 -9.73
CA LEU A 119 15.56 5.95 -9.12
C LEU A 119 15.51 4.51 -8.58
N PHE A 120 14.36 4.04 -8.11
CA PHE A 120 14.24 2.64 -7.70
C PHE A 120 14.37 1.71 -8.91
N MET A 121 13.78 2.08 -10.05
CA MET A 121 13.95 1.36 -11.32
C MET A 121 15.41 1.31 -11.78
N VAL A 122 16.16 2.42 -11.64
CA VAL A 122 17.62 2.45 -11.90
C VAL A 122 18.34 1.41 -11.04
N VAL A 123 18.07 1.38 -9.73
CA VAL A 123 18.71 0.45 -8.79
C VAL A 123 18.45 -1.00 -9.18
N VAL A 124 17.20 -1.41 -9.40
CA VAL A 124 16.88 -2.82 -9.71
C VAL A 124 17.31 -3.24 -11.13
N ALA A 125 17.28 -2.34 -12.11
CA ALA A 125 17.82 -2.60 -13.44
C ALA A 125 19.34 -2.79 -13.37
N PHE A 126 20.03 -1.95 -12.60
CA PHE A 126 21.47 -2.05 -12.42
C PHE A 126 21.87 -3.33 -11.66
N LEU A 127 21.08 -3.76 -10.68
CA LEU A 127 21.23 -5.06 -10.03
C LEU A 127 21.21 -6.20 -11.05
N ALA A 128 20.21 -6.24 -11.95
CA ALA A 128 20.12 -7.26 -12.98
C ALA A 128 21.30 -7.23 -13.98
N LEU A 129 21.87 -6.05 -14.25
CA LEU A 129 23.02 -5.86 -15.14
C LEU A 129 24.33 -6.37 -14.52
N ILE A 130 24.52 -6.20 -13.21
CA ILE A 130 25.76 -6.63 -12.54
C ILE A 130 25.79 -8.13 -12.29
N ILE A 131 24.65 -8.76 -11.96
CA ILE A 131 24.58 -10.18 -11.57
C ILE A 131 25.36 -11.10 -12.54
N PRO A 132 25.18 -11.02 -13.89
CA PRO A 132 25.95 -11.81 -14.85
C PRO A 132 27.47 -11.62 -14.81
N SER A 133 27.94 -10.45 -14.37
CA SER A 133 29.38 -10.14 -14.29
C SER A 133 30.03 -10.62 -12.99
N VAL A 134 29.25 -10.74 -11.90
CA VAL A 134 29.72 -11.21 -10.57
C VAL A 134 29.56 -12.72 -10.43
N ILE A 135 28.53 -13.30 -11.04
CA ILE A 135 28.27 -14.73 -10.99
C ILE A 135 29.00 -15.43 -12.14
N LYS A 136 30.22 -15.87 -11.82
CA LYS A 136 31.17 -16.48 -12.76
C LYS A 136 31.17 -18.02 -12.78
N SER A 137 30.30 -18.68 -12.02
CA SER A 137 30.20 -20.14 -12.00
C SER A 137 28.78 -20.62 -11.75
N ARG A 138 28.52 -21.87 -12.14
CA ARG A 138 27.24 -22.56 -11.92
C ARG A 138 26.91 -22.69 -10.43
N ASP A 139 27.92 -22.94 -9.60
CA ASP A 139 27.77 -23.05 -8.13
C ASP A 139 27.29 -21.74 -7.51
N ARG A 140 27.81 -20.60 -7.99
CA ARG A 140 27.39 -19.27 -7.51
C ARG A 140 25.93 -18.98 -7.85
N ILE A 141 25.45 -19.43 -9.01
CA ILE A 141 24.02 -19.38 -9.36
C ILE A 141 23.24 -20.24 -8.37
N PHE A 142 23.68 -21.47 -8.13
CA PHE A 142 23.02 -22.38 -7.19
C PHE A 142 22.95 -21.85 -5.75
N TYR A 143 23.98 -21.15 -5.27
CA TYR A 143 23.93 -20.49 -3.96
C TYR A 143 22.81 -19.44 -3.86
N SER A 144 22.45 -18.78 -4.96
CA SER A 144 21.28 -17.88 -4.99
C SER A 144 19.97 -18.63 -4.77
N TYR A 145 19.84 -19.85 -5.30
CA TYR A 145 18.68 -20.71 -5.03
C TYR A 145 18.65 -21.19 -3.58
N LEU A 146 19.81 -21.58 -3.04
CA LEU A 146 19.90 -21.98 -1.64
C LEU A 146 19.50 -20.84 -0.70
N ALA A 147 19.95 -19.60 -0.98
CA ALA A 147 19.54 -18.41 -0.24
C ALA A 147 18.01 -18.23 -0.25
N LEU A 148 17.36 -18.35 -1.42
CA LEU A 148 15.90 -18.24 -1.54
C LEU A 148 15.16 -19.37 -0.82
N ILE A 149 15.66 -20.61 -0.90
CA ILE A 149 15.08 -21.78 -0.21
C ILE A 149 15.15 -21.58 1.31
N LEU A 150 16.27 -21.07 1.83
CA LEU A 150 16.40 -20.75 3.25
C LEU A 150 15.40 -19.67 3.69
N SER A 151 15.20 -18.63 2.88
CA SER A 151 14.15 -17.63 3.13
C SER A 151 12.76 -18.26 3.14
N PHE A 152 12.47 -19.12 2.18
CA PHE A 152 11.19 -19.84 2.11
C PHE A 152 10.94 -20.66 3.38
N LEU A 153 11.94 -21.43 3.84
CA LEU A 153 11.79 -22.24 5.06
C LEU A 153 11.47 -21.37 6.28
N LEU A 154 12.16 -20.24 6.44
CA LEU A 154 11.90 -19.31 7.55
C LEU A 154 10.50 -18.70 7.48
N ILE A 155 10.06 -18.27 6.29
CA ILE A 155 8.72 -17.69 6.09
C ILE A 155 7.62 -18.73 6.27
N ALA A 156 7.81 -19.96 5.76
CA ALA A 156 6.86 -21.04 5.93
C ALA A 156 6.74 -21.42 7.41
N LEU A 157 7.85 -21.57 8.14
CA LEU A 157 7.84 -21.83 9.58
C LEU A 157 7.17 -20.69 10.36
N PHE A 158 7.49 -19.44 10.03
CA PHE A 158 6.84 -18.27 10.63
C PHE A 158 5.32 -18.33 10.43
N GLN A 159 4.85 -18.51 9.19
CA GLN A 159 3.41 -18.49 8.91
C GLN A 159 2.68 -19.69 9.51
N ILE A 160 3.28 -20.89 9.46
CA ILE A 160 2.70 -22.09 10.10
C ILE A 160 2.57 -21.88 11.61
N ALA A 161 3.61 -21.38 12.27
CA ALA A 161 3.56 -21.09 13.69
C ALA A 161 2.44 -20.09 14.02
N ARG A 162 2.29 -19.03 13.22
CA ARG A 162 1.21 -18.05 13.44
C ARG A 162 -0.18 -18.64 13.22
N LEU A 163 -0.35 -19.51 12.22
CA LEU A 163 -1.62 -20.21 11.98
C LEU A 163 -1.97 -21.21 13.10
N VAL A 164 -0.97 -21.88 13.69
CA VAL A 164 -1.19 -22.87 14.77
C VAL A 164 -1.48 -22.20 16.12
N PHE A 165 -0.89 -21.03 16.39
CA PHE A 165 -1.01 -20.32 17.67
C PHE A 165 -1.88 -19.04 17.59
N ASP A 166 -2.95 -19.07 16.78
CA ASP A 166 -3.95 -18.01 16.63
C ASP A 166 -3.38 -16.59 16.41
N GLY A 167 -2.22 -16.48 15.78
CA GLY A 167 -1.56 -15.21 15.44
C GLY A 167 -0.90 -14.46 16.60
N ASN A 168 -1.06 -14.93 17.84
CA ASN A 168 -0.50 -14.31 19.05
C ASN A 168 1.00 -14.55 19.20
N SER A 169 1.47 -15.75 18.83
CA SER A 169 2.91 -16.03 18.76
C SER A 169 3.54 -15.30 17.58
N LEU A 170 4.80 -14.89 17.73
CA LEU A 170 5.59 -14.23 16.69
C LEU A 170 4.93 -12.94 16.13
N SER A 171 4.15 -12.22 16.95
CA SER A 171 3.60 -10.92 16.57
C SER A 171 4.68 -9.83 16.50
N PHE A 172 5.71 -9.93 17.34
CA PHE A 172 6.82 -8.97 17.45
C PHE A 172 6.36 -7.50 17.61
N GLY A 173 5.13 -7.28 18.10
CA GLY A 173 4.51 -5.96 18.25
C GLY A 173 4.07 -5.26 16.95
N ILE A 174 4.31 -5.87 15.79
CA ILE A 174 4.01 -5.28 14.47
C ILE A 174 3.08 -6.14 13.60
N PHE A 175 2.99 -7.44 13.87
CA PHE A 175 2.14 -8.39 13.17
C PHE A 175 0.96 -8.77 14.07
N ASN A 176 -0.05 -7.92 14.08
CA ASN A 176 -1.22 -8.01 14.95
C ASN A 176 -2.39 -8.80 14.31
N SER A 177 -2.31 -9.14 13.02
CA SER A 177 -3.27 -10.03 12.34
C SER A 177 -2.57 -11.21 11.66
N LEU A 178 -3.30 -12.29 11.37
CA LEU A 178 -2.78 -13.48 10.66
C LEU A 178 -2.34 -13.20 9.23
N THR A 179 -2.85 -12.13 8.62
CA THR A 179 -2.56 -11.73 7.24
C THR A 179 -1.28 -10.90 7.12
N GLN A 180 -0.83 -10.28 8.22
CA GLN A 180 0.42 -9.54 8.26
C GLN A 180 1.64 -10.48 8.35
N ASN A 181 2.68 -10.21 7.56
CA ASN A 181 3.84 -11.09 7.44
C ASN A 181 5.08 -10.32 6.95
N PRO A 182 6.30 -10.89 7.06
CA PRO A 182 7.52 -10.23 6.61
C PRO A 182 7.67 -10.07 5.08
N VAL A 183 6.97 -10.85 4.26
CA VAL A 183 7.13 -10.81 2.79
C VAL A 183 6.47 -9.59 2.19
N GLY A 184 5.26 -9.25 2.64
CA GLY A 184 4.47 -8.14 2.12
C GLY A 184 2.99 -8.31 2.41
N THR A 185 2.15 -7.94 1.44
CA THR A 185 0.70 -8.16 1.54
C THR A 185 0.35 -9.65 1.58
N TRP A 186 -0.87 -9.97 2.00
CA TRP A 186 -1.33 -11.35 2.11
C TRP A 186 -1.26 -12.11 0.77
N LYS A 187 -1.70 -11.47 -0.32
CA LYS A 187 -1.62 -12.06 -1.66
C LYS A 187 -0.19 -12.26 -2.13
N GLU A 188 0.74 -11.36 -1.80
CA GLU A 188 2.15 -11.52 -2.14
C GLU A 188 2.82 -12.69 -1.45
N LEU A 189 2.45 -12.97 -0.19
CA LEU A 189 2.87 -14.18 0.50
C LEU A 189 2.43 -15.42 -0.27
N GLY A 190 1.20 -15.42 -0.80
CA GLY A 190 0.71 -16.48 -1.69
C GLY A 190 1.52 -16.57 -2.99
N ILE A 191 1.81 -15.45 -3.65
CA ILE A 191 2.64 -15.41 -4.86
C ILE A 191 4.03 -16.00 -4.58
N PHE A 192 4.61 -15.70 -3.42
CA PHE A 192 5.90 -16.22 -2.98
C PHE A 192 5.84 -17.75 -2.75
N PHE A 193 4.79 -18.27 -2.11
CA PHE A 193 4.60 -19.71 -1.97
C PHE A 193 4.32 -20.42 -3.30
N GLY A 194 3.56 -19.81 -4.20
CA GLY A 194 3.39 -20.30 -5.58
C GLY A 194 4.73 -20.38 -6.32
N LEU A 195 5.61 -19.39 -6.14
CA LEU A 195 6.97 -19.42 -6.68
C LEU A 195 7.78 -20.59 -6.12
N SER A 196 7.73 -20.82 -4.80
CA SER A 196 8.42 -21.93 -4.13
C SER A 196 7.89 -23.29 -4.57
N ALA A 197 6.57 -23.43 -4.79
CA ALA A 197 5.98 -24.64 -5.36
C ALA A 197 6.49 -24.89 -6.78
N LEU A 198 6.46 -23.87 -7.65
CA LEU A 198 6.93 -23.96 -9.03
C LEU A 198 8.42 -24.33 -9.09
N LEU A 199 9.24 -23.69 -8.27
CA LEU A 199 10.66 -24.01 -8.19
C LEU A 199 10.88 -25.46 -7.73
N SER A 200 10.15 -25.92 -6.72
CA SER A 200 10.24 -27.31 -6.23
C SER A 200 9.91 -28.33 -7.32
N VAL A 201 8.87 -28.07 -8.13
CA VAL A 201 8.51 -28.93 -9.28
C VAL A 201 9.68 -29.04 -10.26
N ILE A 202 10.27 -27.91 -10.64
CA ILE A 202 11.37 -27.87 -11.61
C ILE A 202 12.60 -28.60 -11.06
N THR A 203 12.95 -28.36 -9.80
CA THR A 203 14.12 -28.99 -9.16
C THR A 203 13.94 -30.51 -9.02
N LEU A 204 12.76 -30.98 -8.61
CA LEU A 204 12.46 -32.41 -8.43
C LEU A 204 12.50 -33.20 -9.75
N GLU A 205 12.17 -32.57 -10.88
CA GLU A 205 12.10 -33.24 -12.18
C GLU A 205 13.39 -33.16 -13.00
N LEU A 206 14.17 -32.07 -12.86
CA LEU A 206 15.38 -31.87 -13.65
C LEU A 206 16.66 -32.31 -12.96
N ILE A 207 16.74 -32.32 -11.63
CA ILE A 207 17.98 -32.67 -10.91
C ILE A 207 17.84 -34.03 -10.22
N THR A 208 18.92 -34.81 -10.24
CA THR A 208 19.08 -36.00 -9.39
C THR A 208 19.52 -35.58 -7.99
N LEU A 209 18.70 -35.90 -6.99
CA LEU A 209 18.88 -35.44 -5.61
C LEU A 209 19.14 -36.60 -4.66
N SER A 210 19.86 -36.32 -3.58
CA SER A 210 19.96 -37.26 -2.46
C SER A 210 18.57 -37.52 -1.87
N ARG A 211 18.36 -38.71 -1.29
CA ARG A 211 17.06 -39.09 -0.71
C ARG A 211 16.55 -38.05 0.29
N ALA A 212 17.44 -37.52 1.14
CA ALA A 212 17.11 -36.50 2.13
C ALA A 212 16.64 -35.19 1.47
N PHE A 213 17.38 -34.69 0.47
CA PHE A 213 17.02 -33.44 -0.20
C PHE A 213 15.75 -33.57 -1.03
N LYS A 214 15.51 -34.75 -1.63
CA LYS A 214 14.26 -35.05 -2.33
C LYS A 214 13.05 -35.00 -1.39
N VAL A 215 13.15 -35.59 -0.20
CA VAL A 215 12.09 -35.53 0.82
C VAL A 215 11.85 -34.08 1.26
N LEU A 216 12.92 -33.33 1.53
CA LEU A 216 12.83 -31.92 1.91
C LEU A 216 12.09 -31.08 0.85
N LEU A 217 12.39 -31.29 -0.44
CA LEU A 217 11.69 -30.57 -1.52
C LEU A 217 10.22 -31.00 -1.68
N TYR A 218 9.87 -32.28 -1.49
CA TYR A 218 8.47 -32.68 -1.48
C TYR A 218 7.70 -32.05 -0.32
N VAL A 219 8.30 -31.98 0.87
CA VAL A 219 7.72 -31.27 2.01
C VAL A 219 7.55 -29.80 1.69
N ALA A 220 8.59 -29.13 1.17
CA ALA A 220 8.54 -27.73 0.76
C ALA A 220 7.44 -27.46 -0.28
N PHE A 221 7.30 -28.34 -1.27
CA PHE A 221 6.26 -28.29 -2.29
C PHE A 221 4.85 -28.40 -1.69
N VAL A 222 4.60 -29.42 -0.87
CA VAL A 222 3.29 -29.62 -0.23
C VAL A 222 2.93 -28.45 0.70
N VAL A 223 3.90 -27.99 1.52
CA VAL A 223 3.72 -26.83 2.40
C VAL A 223 3.41 -25.57 1.59
N SER A 224 4.10 -25.37 0.47
CA SER A 224 3.88 -24.23 -0.42
C SER A 224 2.48 -24.24 -1.02
N LEU A 225 2.00 -25.39 -1.53
CA LEU A 225 0.63 -25.51 -2.04
C LEU A 225 -0.42 -25.29 -0.95
N PHE A 226 -0.19 -25.83 0.25
CA PHE A 226 -1.07 -25.64 1.39
C PHE A 226 -1.17 -24.17 1.82
N LEU A 227 -0.04 -23.48 1.94
CA LEU A 227 -0.04 -22.06 2.32
C LEU A 227 -0.58 -21.17 1.20
N ALA A 228 -0.32 -21.47 -0.08
CA ALA A 228 -0.95 -20.78 -1.20
C ALA A 228 -2.48 -20.97 -1.21
N PHE A 229 -2.96 -22.13 -0.78
CA PHE A 229 -4.39 -22.40 -0.57
C PHE A 229 -4.98 -21.55 0.55
N ILE A 230 -4.31 -21.45 1.71
CA ILE A 230 -4.78 -20.60 2.81
C ILE A 230 -4.83 -19.13 2.39
N VAL A 231 -3.88 -18.67 1.57
CA VAL A 231 -3.90 -17.30 1.04
C VAL A 231 -5.11 -17.06 0.13
N ASN A 232 -5.55 -18.09 -0.60
CA ASN A 232 -6.70 -18.06 -1.49
C ASN A 232 -6.65 -16.94 -2.54
N PHE A 233 -5.55 -16.86 -3.29
CA PHE A 233 -5.44 -15.95 -4.43
C PHE A 233 -5.49 -16.71 -5.75
N THR A 234 -6.66 -16.68 -6.42
CA THR A 234 -6.97 -17.51 -7.60
C THR A 234 -5.97 -17.39 -8.75
N ALA A 235 -5.36 -16.22 -8.94
CA ALA A 235 -4.34 -16.00 -9.97
C ALA A 235 -3.13 -16.96 -9.85
N ILE A 236 -2.77 -17.36 -8.63
CA ILE A 236 -1.70 -18.34 -8.37
C ILE A 236 -2.03 -19.67 -9.04
N TRP A 237 -3.26 -20.14 -8.89
CA TRP A 237 -3.69 -21.44 -9.43
C TRP A 237 -3.74 -21.45 -10.95
N TYR A 238 -4.23 -20.37 -11.57
CA TYR A 238 -4.17 -20.23 -13.03
C TYR A 238 -2.73 -20.30 -13.55
N ILE A 239 -1.82 -19.54 -12.92
CA ILE A 239 -0.43 -19.46 -13.35
C ILE A 239 0.30 -20.79 -13.09
N LEU A 240 0.13 -21.42 -11.92
CA LEU A 240 0.70 -22.74 -11.62
C LEU A 240 0.17 -23.81 -12.57
N GLY A 241 -1.12 -23.80 -12.89
CA GLY A 241 -1.73 -24.73 -13.86
C GLY A 241 -1.10 -24.59 -15.25
N ILE A 242 -0.97 -23.36 -15.75
CA ILE A 242 -0.34 -23.07 -17.04
C ILE A 242 1.11 -23.54 -17.07
N PHE A 243 1.92 -23.17 -16.07
CA PHE A 243 3.31 -23.61 -16.00
C PHE A 243 3.44 -25.13 -15.87
N SER A 244 2.55 -25.78 -15.13
CA SER A 244 2.54 -27.24 -14.98
C SER A 244 2.24 -27.94 -16.30
N ILE A 245 1.31 -27.43 -17.11
CA ILE A 245 1.03 -27.95 -18.46
C ILE A 245 2.25 -27.77 -19.36
N ILE A 246 2.79 -26.55 -19.44
CA ILE A 246 3.95 -26.24 -20.29
C ILE A 246 5.13 -27.14 -19.92
N PHE A 247 5.41 -27.28 -18.63
CA PHE A 247 6.53 -28.06 -18.15
C PHE A 247 6.31 -29.58 -18.33
N PHE A 248 5.09 -30.06 -18.15
CA PHE A 248 4.72 -31.44 -18.48
C PHE A 248 4.95 -31.74 -19.97
N VAL A 249 4.45 -30.89 -20.87
CA VAL A 249 4.63 -31.03 -22.32
C VAL A 249 6.11 -30.99 -22.70
N TYR A 250 6.89 -30.09 -22.08
CA TYR A 250 8.33 -30.02 -22.28
C TYR A 250 9.02 -31.34 -21.91
N LEU A 251 8.82 -31.84 -20.69
CA LEU A 251 9.45 -33.08 -20.23
C LEU A 251 9.04 -34.28 -21.10
N PHE A 252 7.76 -34.39 -21.44
CA PHE A 252 7.27 -35.47 -22.29
C PHE A 252 7.86 -35.40 -23.70
N SER A 253 8.01 -34.21 -24.28
CA SER A 253 8.54 -34.03 -25.63
C SER A 253 10.02 -34.40 -25.74
N PHE A 254 10.84 -33.99 -24.76
CA PHE A 254 12.30 -34.16 -24.82
C PHE A 254 12.81 -35.44 -24.15
N SER A 255 12.12 -35.96 -23.14
CA SER A 255 12.58 -37.13 -22.37
C SER A 255 11.64 -38.33 -22.41
N ARG A 256 10.43 -38.18 -22.99
CA ARG A 256 9.34 -39.18 -22.94
C ARG A 256 8.96 -39.61 -21.52
N LYS A 257 9.42 -38.87 -20.50
CA LYS A 257 9.11 -39.09 -19.09
C LYS A 257 7.82 -38.38 -18.73
N VAL A 258 6.93 -39.08 -18.04
CA VAL A 258 5.73 -38.50 -17.44
C VAL A 258 6.14 -37.80 -16.13
N SER A 259 5.89 -36.50 -16.04
CA SER A 259 6.11 -35.70 -14.83
C SER A 259 4.91 -35.80 -13.89
N TYR A 260 4.98 -36.71 -12.93
CA TYR A 260 3.91 -36.88 -11.95
C TYR A 260 3.75 -35.64 -11.06
N VAL A 261 4.83 -34.95 -10.71
CA VAL A 261 4.75 -33.77 -9.83
C VAL A 261 4.04 -32.62 -10.56
N SER A 262 4.34 -32.41 -11.85
CA SER A 262 3.63 -31.41 -12.66
C SER A 262 2.16 -31.79 -12.86
N LEU A 263 1.85 -33.07 -13.07
CA LEU A 263 0.48 -33.52 -13.24
C LEU A 263 -0.34 -33.35 -11.94
N VAL A 264 0.24 -33.66 -10.78
CA VAL A 264 -0.38 -33.40 -9.48
C VAL A 264 -0.60 -31.90 -9.28
N THR A 265 0.39 -31.05 -9.59
CA THR A 265 0.26 -29.59 -9.50
C THR A 265 -0.88 -29.08 -10.38
N LEU A 266 -0.98 -29.60 -11.60
CA LEU A 266 -2.07 -29.28 -12.53
C LEU A 266 -3.42 -29.70 -11.96
N LEU A 267 -3.55 -30.94 -11.48
CA LEU A 267 -4.81 -31.43 -10.91
C LEU A 267 -5.24 -30.58 -9.70
N VAL A 268 -4.32 -30.24 -8.80
CA VAL A 268 -4.60 -29.35 -7.66
C VAL A 268 -5.07 -27.99 -8.15
N ALA A 269 -4.39 -27.39 -9.13
CA ALA A 269 -4.79 -26.12 -9.72
C ALA A 269 -6.19 -26.18 -10.35
N LEU A 270 -6.50 -27.22 -11.12
CA LEU A 270 -7.82 -27.42 -11.73
C LEU A 270 -8.92 -27.59 -10.67
N VAL A 271 -8.66 -28.34 -9.60
CA VAL A 271 -9.60 -28.46 -8.48
C VAL A 271 -9.89 -27.08 -7.90
N PHE A 272 -8.88 -26.25 -7.64
CA PHE A 272 -9.10 -24.91 -7.10
C PHE A 272 -9.83 -23.98 -8.06
N ILE A 273 -9.55 -24.06 -9.36
CA ILE A 273 -10.21 -23.24 -10.39
C ILE A 273 -11.69 -23.61 -10.53
N PHE A 274 -12.04 -24.90 -10.49
CA PHE A 274 -13.39 -25.37 -10.81
C PHE A 274 -14.29 -25.71 -9.61
N SER A 275 -13.74 -25.97 -8.42
CA SER A 275 -14.54 -26.41 -7.26
C SER A 275 -15.34 -25.31 -6.57
N GLY A 276 -15.15 -24.03 -6.93
CA GLY A 276 -15.71 -22.89 -6.19
C GLY A 276 -15.10 -22.68 -4.80
N ILE A 277 -14.16 -23.52 -4.37
CA ILE A 277 -13.37 -23.32 -3.14
C ILE A 277 -12.58 -22.00 -3.21
N SER A 278 -12.27 -21.53 -4.43
CA SER A 278 -11.63 -20.25 -4.70
C SER A 278 -12.40 -19.03 -4.19
N ASP A 279 -13.71 -19.15 -3.92
CA ASP A 279 -14.50 -18.05 -3.34
C ASP A 279 -14.02 -17.71 -1.92
N GLY A 280 -13.21 -18.57 -1.30
CA GLY A 280 -12.41 -18.26 -0.12
C GLY A 280 -13.17 -18.09 1.18
N LYS A 281 -14.48 -17.86 1.10
CA LYS A 281 -15.31 -17.48 2.23
C LYS A 281 -15.22 -18.48 3.37
N LYS A 282 -15.29 -19.79 3.07
CA LYS A 282 -15.14 -20.84 4.09
C LYS A 282 -13.76 -20.88 4.74
N VAL A 283 -12.69 -20.65 3.96
CA VAL A 283 -11.30 -20.64 4.45
C VAL A 283 -11.07 -19.40 5.31
N ASN A 284 -11.53 -18.24 4.84
CA ASN A 284 -11.46 -16.97 5.55
C ASN A 284 -12.27 -17.01 6.84
N ASP A 285 -13.47 -17.59 6.83
CA ASP A 285 -14.32 -17.72 8.01
C ASP A 285 -13.66 -18.68 9.04
N TYR A 286 -13.08 -19.80 8.58
CA TYR A 286 -12.40 -20.77 9.46
C TYR A 286 -11.16 -20.18 10.13
N PHE A 287 -10.28 -19.54 9.36
CA PHE A 287 -9.05 -18.92 9.85
C PHE A 287 -9.23 -17.47 10.31
N LYS A 288 -10.45 -16.92 10.25
CA LYS A 288 -10.78 -15.52 10.55
C LYS A 288 -9.90 -14.52 9.77
N LEU A 289 -9.63 -14.82 8.50
CA LEU A 289 -8.77 -13.99 7.65
C LEU A 289 -9.56 -12.78 7.15
N GLN A 290 -9.02 -11.59 7.42
CA GLN A 290 -9.51 -10.34 6.85
C GLN A 290 -8.39 -9.74 6.00
N ASP A 291 -8.53 -9.85 4.68
CA ASP A 291 -7.66 -9.22 3.69
C ASP A 291 -8.53 -8.44 2.69
N VAL A 292 -8.32 -7.12 2.66
CA VAL A 292 -8.99 -6.23 1.70
C VAL A 292 -7.91 -5.62 0.83
N ASP A 293 -7.66 -6.26 -0.32
CA ASP A 293 -6.80 -5.73 -1.36
C ASP A 293 -7.64 -5.47 -2.61
N VAL A 294 -7.88 -4.19 -2.86
CA VAL A 294 -8.76 -3.64 -3.90
C VAL A 294 -7.92 -2.80 -4.83
N ARG A 295 -8.25 -2.86 -6.13
CA ARG A 295 -7.48 -2.21 -7.20
C ARG A 295 -8.42 -1.75 -8.31
N PRO A 296 -8.00 -0.77 -9.12
CA PRO A 296 -8.70 -0.45 -10.35
C PRO A 296 -8.84 -1.68 -11.26
N SER A 297 -9.94 -1.78 -11.99
CA SER A 297 -10.13 -2.82 -13.00
C SER A 297 -9.23 -2.57 -14.23
N TRP A 298 -9.15 -3.56 -15.12
CA TRP A 298 -8.52 -3.38 -16.44
C TRP A 298 -9.15 -2.24 -17.22
N SER A 299 -10.49 -2.17 -17.27
CA SER A 299 -11.20 -1.09 -17.98
C SER A 299 -10.85 0.28 -17.40
N ALA A 300 -10.96 0.45 -16.08
CA ALA A 300 -10.64 1.71 -15.43
C ALA A 300 -9.17 2.11 -15.66
N THR A 301 -8.24 1.14 -15.62
CA THR A 301 -6.82 1.40 -15.89
C THR A 301 -6.60 1.89 -17.33
N PHE A 302 -7.27 1.29 -18.32
CA PHE A 302 -7.15 1.72 -19.72
C PHE A 302 -7.90 3.01 -20.04
N ASP A 303 -9.02 3.29 -19.36
CA ASP A 303 -9.73 4.57 -19.47
C ASP A 303 -8.83 5.72 -18.99
N ILE A 304 -8.09 5.51 -17.90
CA ILE A 304 -7.10 6.46 -17.40
C ILE A 304 -5.96 6.61 -18.42
N MET A 305 -5.43 5.50 -18.96
CA MET A 305 -4.41 5.55 -20.01
C MET A 305 -4.84 6.42 -21.19
N TYR A 306 -6.07 6.22 -21.66
CA TYR A 306 -6.63 7.01 -22.75
C TYR A 306 -6.77 8.49 -22.39
N SER A 307 -7.18 8.80 -21.15
CA SER A 307 -7.24 10.19 -20.66
C SER A 307 -5.85 10.84 -20.62
N THR A 308 -4.86 10.15 -20.06
CA THR A 308 -3.48 10.66 -19.96
C THR A 308 -2.84 10.89 -21.33
N PHE A 309 -3.10 10.00 -22.30
CA PHE A 309 -2.50 10.11 -23.65
C PHE A 309 -3.08 11.25 -24.49
N LYS A 310 -4.20 11.86 -24.07
CA LYS A 310 -4.68 13.11 -24.65
C LYS A 310 -3.82 14.31 -24.25
N GLU A 311 -3.18 14.25 -23.08
CA GLU A 311 -2.32 15.32 -22.56
C GLU A 311 -0.86 15.10 -23.00
N ASP A 312 -0.26 13.95 -22.64
CA ASP A 312 1.11 13.58 -23.04
C ASP A 312 1.16 12.10 -23.46
N PRO A 313 1.05 11.81 -24.78
CA PRO A 313 1.11 10.44 -25.27
C PRO A 313 2.53 9.85 -25.25
N LEU A 314 3.58 10.67 -25.37
CA LEU A 314 4.93 10.17 -25.58
C LEU A 314 5.58 9.71 -24.28
N LEU A 315 5.48 10.55 -23.24
CA LEU A 315 6.15 10.38 -21.95
C LEU A 315 5.17 10.07 -20.81
N GLY A 316 3.87 10.24 -21.00
CA GLY A 316 2.86 10.00 -19.97
C GLY A 316 2.97 10.98 -18.80
N SER A 317 2.40 10.62 -17.65
CA SER A 317 2.31 11.53 -16.50
C SER A 317 3.61 11.70 -15.69
N GLY A 318 4.63 10.87 -15.93
CA GLY A 318 5.80 10.70 -15.06
C GLY A 318 5.68 9.48 -14.13
N PRO A 319 6.78 8.74 -13.85
CA PRO A 319 6.78 7.64 -12.89
C PRO A 319 6.23 8.06 -11.53
N ASN A 320 5.57 7.16 -10.79
CA ASN A 320 4.99 7.46 -9.47
C ASN A 320 3.93 8.59 -9.44
N ARG A 321 3.30 8.92 -10.58
CA ARG A 321 2.27 9.99 -10.71
C ARG A 321 0.87 9.48 -11.07
N PHE A 322 0.66 8.15 -11.09
CA PHE A 322 -0.63 7.56 -11.47
C PHE A 322 -1.81 8.08 -10.64
N VAL A 323 -1.60 8.37 -9.35
CA VAL A 323 -2.65 8.92 -8.48
C VAL A 323 -3.23 10.24 -9.02
N ASN A 324 -2.43 11.09 -9.66
CA ASN A 324 -2.91 12.35 -10.24
C ASN A 324 -3.86 12.08 -11.42
N GLU A 325 -3.52 11.11 -12.25
CA GLU A 325 -4.34 10.70 -13.40
C GLU A 325 -5.61 9.96 -12.95
N TRP A 326 -5.50 9.16 -11.88
CA TRP A 326 -6.64 8.54 -11.21
C TRP A 326 -7.64 9.60 -10.73
N LEU A 327 -7.18 10.65 -10.04
CA LEU A 327 -8.06 11.70 -9.50
C LEU A 327 -8.79 12.50 -10.59
N LYS A 328 -8.16 12.69 -11.75
CA LYS A 328 -8.78 13.35 -12.92
C LYS A 328 -9.85 12.47 -13.59
N ALA A 329 -9.57 11.18 -13.73
CA ALA A 329 -10.32 10.30 -14.62
C ALA A 329 -11.08 9.16 -13.92
N LYS A 330 -11.09 9.08 -12.57
CA LYS A 330 -11.75 7.98 -11.83
C LYS A 330 -13.21 7.79 -12.28
N PRO A 331 -13.66 6.54 -12.49
CA PRO A 331 -15.03 6.25 -12.91
C PRO A 331 -16.05 6.79 -11.90
N VAL A 332 -17.12 7.46 -12.37
CA VAL A 332 -18.16 8.03 -11.50
C VAL A 332 -18.88 6.92 -10.71
N GLY A 333 -19.05 5.74 -11.29
CA GLY A 333 -19.67 4.59 -10.61
C GLY A 333 -18.94 4.13 -9.34
N LEU A 334 -17.64 4.46 -9.18
CA LEU A 334 -16.89 4.18 -7.96
C LEU A 334 -17.50 4.90 -6.74
N ASN A 335 -18.15 6.05 -6.94
CA ASN A 335 -18.71 6.84 -5.85
C ASN A 335 -19.82 6.11 -5.07
N ASN A 336 -20.43 5.10 -5.69
CA ASN A 336 -21.45 4.25 -5.11
C ASN A 336 -20.88 3.01 -4.39
N THR A 337 -19.55 2.90 -4.29
CA THR A 337 -18.86 1.79 -3.61
C THR A 337 -18.23 2.27 -2.31
N VAL A 338 -17.83 1.34 -1.44
CA VAL A 338 -17.09 1.67 -0.21
C VAL A 338 -15.70 2.28 -0.46
N PHE A 339 -15.16 2.20 -1.68
CA PHE A 339 -13.84 2.71 -2.08
C PHE A 339 -13.90 4.07 -2.78
N TRP A 340 -15.03 4.78 -2.70
CA TRP A 340 -15.29 6.05 -3.40
C TRP A 340 -14.25 7.16 -3.12
N ASN A 341 -13.70 7.15 -1.91
CA ASN A 341 -12.71 8.12 -1.44
C ASN A 341 -11.27 7.54 -1.40
N THR A 342 -11.02 6.45 -2.13
CA THR A 342 -9.69 5.83 -2.18
C THR A 342 -8.85 6.43 -3.30
N ASP A 343 -7.66 6.91 -2.92
CA ASP A 343 -6.63 7.42 -3.83
C ASP A 343 -5.71 6.28 -4.26
N PHE A 344 -5.98 5.68 -5.43
CA PHE A 344 -5.17 4.56 -5.93
C PHE A 344 -3.86 5.06 -6.53
N ASN A 345 -2.74 4.55 -6.01
CA ASN A 345 -1.39 4.87 -6.51
C ASN A 345 -0.96 4.03 -7.73
N TYR A 346 -1.73 2.98 -8.04
CA TYR A 346 -1.47 2.05 -9.12
C TYR A 346 -2.78 1.61 -9.77
N GLY A 347 -2.71 1.24 -11.05
CA GLY A 347 -3.80 0.58 -11.76
C GLY A 347 -3.93 -0.89 -11.37
N ILE A 348 -4.51 -1.69 -12.26
CA ILE A 348 -4.72 -3.14 -12.05
C ILE A 348 -3.40 -3.90 -11.77
N GLY A 349 -2.30 -3.47 -12.39
CA GLY A 349 -0.97 -4.04 -12.19
C GLY A 349 0.14 -3.01 -12.39
N LEU A 350 1.36 -3.37 -11.97
CA LEU A 350 2.50 -2.43 -11.97
C LEU A 350 2.92 -2.06 -13.40
N ILE A 351 2.99 -3.04 -14.30
CA ILE A 351 3.38 -2.78 -15.71
C ILE A 351 2.33 -1.96 -16.48
N PRO A 352 1.01 -2.26 -16.43
CA PRO A 352 -0.01 -1.38 -16.98
C PRO A 352 0.04 0.05 -16.42
N THR A 353 0.38 0.19 -15.12
CA THR A 353 0.60 1.52 -14.52
C THR A 353 1.78 2.23 -15.19
N PHE A 354 2.89 1.51 -15.46
CA PHE A 354 4.03 2.08 -16.16
C PHE A 354 3.70 2.56 -17.56
N PHE A 355 2.80 1.89 -18.30
CA PHE A 355 2.35 2.36 -19.61
C PHE A 355 1.70 3.75 -19.55
N ILE A 356 0.96 4.03 -18.48
CA ILE A 356 0.29 5.31 -18.24
C ILE A 356 1.33 6.36 -17.84
N THR A 357 2.20 6.00 -16.90
CA THR A 357 3.17 6.95 -16.34
C THR A 357 4.35 7.25 -17.25
N GLN A 358 4.67 6.38 -18.22
CA GLN A 358 5.85 6.49 -19.09
C GLN A 358 5.50 6.65 -20.58
N GLY A 359 4.20 6.72 -20.91
CA GLY A 359 3.71 6.94 -22.27
C GLY A 359 4.06 5.83 -23.26
N ILE A 360 3.96 6.15 -24.55
CA ILE A 360 4.28 5.24 -25.66
C ILE A 360 5.73 4.76 -25.59
N LEU A 361 6.68 5.60 -25.18
CA LEU A 361 8.08 5.15 -25.01
C LEU A 361 8.19 4.06 -23.95
N GLY A 362 7.46 4.21 -22.84
CA GLY A 362 7.38 3.19 -21.79
C GLY A 362 6.79 1.88 -22.30
N ILE A 363 5.69 1.96 -23.04
CA ILE A 363 5.05 0.78 -23.67
C ILE A 363 6.06 0.05 -24.56
N LEU A 364 6.73 0.77 -25.46
CA LEU A 364 7.70 0.17 -26.38
C LEU A 364 8.89 -0.45 -25.62
N ALA A 365 9.39 0.22 -24.58
CA ALA A 365 10.49 -0.29 -23.77
C ALA A 365 10.13 -1.60 -23.05
N TRP A 366 8.97 -1.65 -22.39
CA TRP A 366 8.51 -2.84 -21.69
C TRP A 366 8.12 -3.99 -22.62
N LEU A 367 7.43 -3.71 -23.74
CA LEU A 367 7.10 -4.74 -24.73
C LEU A 367 8.36 -5.30 -25.39
N SER A 368 9.36 -4.44 -25.69
CA SER A 368 10.67 -4.87 -26.18
C SER A 368 11.38 -5.76 -25.16
N PHE A 369 11.39 -5.36 -23.88
CA PHE A 369 11.94 -6.17 -22.79
C PHE A 369 11.27 -7.54 -22.70
N PHE A 370 9.94 -7.62 -22.64
CA PHE A 370 9.23 -8.90 -22.55
C PHE A 370 9.42 -9.75 -23.80
N GLY A 371 9.32 -9.15 -24.99
CA GLY A 371 9.52 -9.85 -26.26
C GLY A 371 10.91 -10.47 -26.35
N LEU A 372 11.95 -9.71 -26.00
CA LEU A 372 13.33 -10.21 -25.98
C LEU A 372 13.56 -11.22 -24.86
N PHE A 373 13.01 -11.00 -23.67
CA PHE A 373 13.13 -11.93 -22.55
C PHE A 373 12.53 -13.31 -22.89
N ILE A 374 11.30 -13.33 -23.42
CA ILE A 374 10.61 -14.54 -23.84
C ILE A 374 11.34 -15.19 -25.03
N TRP A 375 11.76 -14.41 -26.02
CA TRP A 375 12.47 -14.93 -27.19
C TRP A 375 13.80 -15.59 -26.82
N VAL A 376 14.62 -14.94 -25.98
CA VAL A 376 15.89 -15.51 -25.48
C VAL A 376 15.61 -16.75 -24.62
N GLY A 377 14.62 -16.70 -23.74
CA GLY A 377 14.17 -17.83 -22.91
C GLY A 377 13.77 -19.06 -23.71
N PHE A 378 12.85 -18.88 -24.65
CA PHE A 378 12.35 -19.97 -25.47
C PHE A 378 13.46 -20.58 -26.34
N ARG A 379 14.32 -19.73 -26.94
CA ARG A 379 15.49 -20.19 -27.70
C ARG A 379 16.46 -20.98 -26.83
N ALA A 380 16.64 -20.62 -25.56
CA ALA A 380 17.49 -21.34 -24.64
C ALA A 380 16.90 -22.72 -24.26
N ILE A 381 15.59 -22.78 -24.00
CA ILE A 381 14.87 -24.03 -23.66
C ILE A 381 14.91 -25.05 -24.81
N LEU A 382 14.77 -24.58 -26.06
CA LEU A 382 14.76 -25.45 -27.24
C LEU A 382 16.15 -25.97 -27.65
N ARG A 383 17.23 -25.40 -27.08
CA ARG A 383 18.58 -25.89 -27.37
C ARG A 383 18.86 -27.16 -26.58
N SER A 384 19.53 -28.11 -27.23
CA SER A 384 20.04 -29.30 -26.56
C SER A 384 21.24 -28.92 -25.69
N ILE A 385 21.04 -28.87 -24.38
CA ILE A 385 22.08 -28.62 -23.37
C ILE A 385 22.45 -29.99 -22.76
N PRO A 386 23.67 -30.52 -23.01
CA PRO A 386 24.06 -31.84 -22.52
C PRO A 386 24.13 -31.92 -20.99
N ASP A 387 24.61 -30.87 -20.33
CA ASP A 387 24.72 -30.83 -18.88
C ASP A 387 23.36 -30.60 -18.20
N ILE A 388 22.92 -31.58 -17.42
CA ILE A 388 21.64 -31.56 -16.72
C ILE A 388 21.56 -30.38 -15.74
N PHE A 389 22.68 -30.08 -15.06
CA PHE A 389 22.72 -29.00 -14.08
C PHE A 389 22.62 -27.62 -14.72
N SER A 390 23.36 -27.35 -15.81
CA SER A 390 23.19 -26.17 -16.66
C SER A 390 21.76 -26.01 -17.13
N ARG A 391 21.18 -27.10 -17.67
CA ARG A 391 19.79 -27.09 -18.18
C ARG A 391 18.81 -26.72 -17.08
N TYR A 392 18.96 -27.27 -15.87
CA TYR A 392 18.16 -26.87 -14.72
C TYR A 392 18.28 -25.37 -14.45
N LEU A 393 19.50 -24.83 -14.28
CA LEU A 393 19.72 -23.43 -13.92
C LEU A 393 19.12 -22.46 -14.94
N ILE A 394 19.26 -22.77 -16.24
CA ILE A 394 18.71 -21.96 -17.35
C ILE A 394 17.18 -21.98 -17.32
N ILE A 395 16.57 -23.16 -17.22
CA ILE A 395 15.11 -23.30 -17.23
C ILE A 395 14.50 -22.69 -15.97
N SER A 396 15.03 -23.02 -14.79
CA SER A 396 14.48 -22.54 -13.53
C SER A 396 14.59 -21.02 -13.40
N SER A 397 15.71 -20.41 -13.81
CA SER A 397 15.88 -18.95 -13.70
C SER A 397 14.96 -18.20 -14.65
N PHE A 398 14.79 -18.70 -15.88
CA PHE A 398 13.83 -18.14 -16.83
C PHE A 398 12.39 -18.26 -16.33
N ILE A 399 11.98 -19.44 -15.89
CA ILE A 399 10.59 -19.70 -15.47
C ILE A 399 10.24 -18.92 -14.20
N VAL A 400 11.15 -18.85 -13.21
CA VAL A 400 10.96 -18.05 -11.99
C VAL A 400 10.83 -16.56 -12.33
N ALA A 401 11.71 -16.01 -13.17
CA ALA A 401 11.59 -14.62 -13.60
C ALA A 401 10.29 -14.39 -14.38
N LEU A 402 9.92 -15.28 -15.30
CA LEU A 402 8.69 -15.18 -16.08
C LEU A 402 7.45 -15.18 -15.18
N TYR A 403 7.40 -16.05 -14.17
CA TYR A 403 6.34 -16.08 -13.17
C TYR A 403 6.17 -14.73 -12.47
N LEU A 404 7.28 -14.15 -11.99
CA LEU A 404 7.25 -12.85 -11.30
C LEU A 404 6.88 -11.69 -12.24
N TRP A 405 7.31 -11.75 -13.50
CA TRP A 405 6.93 -10.77 -14.52
C TRP A 405 5.45 -10.83 -14.86
N ILE A 406 4.86 -12.02 -14.98
CA ILE A 406 3.41 -12.19 -15.20
C ILE A 406 2.64 -11.56 -14.03
N PHE A 407 3.05 -11.81 -12.79
CA PHE A 407 2.44 -11.16 -11.62
C PHE A 407 2.64 -9.64 -11.61
N SER A 408 3.76 -9.12 -12.11
CA SER A 408 3.95 -7.67 -12.24
C SER A 408 2.99 -7.02 -13.25
N VAL A 409 2.43 -7.80 -14.18
CA VAL A 409 1.43 -7.33 -15.16
C VAL A 409 0.01 -7.35 -14.59
N ILE A 410 -0.36 -8.43 -13.89
CA ILE A 410 -1.73 -8.62 -13.38
C ILE A 410 -1.93 -8.18 -11.92
N TYR A 411 -0.84 -7.78 -11.27
CA TYR A 411 -0.76 -7.39 -9.86
C TYR A 411 0.32 -6.31 -9.69
N VAL A 412 0.35 -5.70 -8.51
CA VAL A 412 1.30 -4.66 -8.10
C VAL A 412 2.16 -5.26 -6.99
N PRO A 413 3.30 -5.89 -7.36
CA PRO A 413 4.23 -6.43 -6.38
C PRO A 413 4.92 -5.30 -5.61
N SER A 414 5.20 -5.55 -4.34
CA SER A 414 6.10 -4.78 -3.49
C SER A 414 7.55 -4.93 -3.93
N THR A 415 8.44 -4.25 -3.21
CA THR A 415 9.90 -4.32 -3.39
C THR A 415 10.41 -5.76 -3.42
N VAL A 416 9.85 -6.66 -2.60
CA VAL A 416 10.34 -8.04 -2.50
C VAL A 416 10.22 -8.78 -3.82
N LEU A 417 9.00 -8.91 -4.35
CA LEU A 417 8.76 -9.71 -5.55
C LEU A 417 9.30 -9.02 -6.82
N PHE A 418 9.22 -7.69 -6.89
CA PHE A 418 9.71 -6.94 -8.04
C PHE A 418 11.24 -7.01 -8.15
N THR A 419 11.96 -6.87 -7.04
CA THR A 419 13.43 -7.04 -7.05
C THR A 419 13.81 -8.49 -7.36
N LEU A 420 13.09 -9.49 -6.87
CA LEU A 420 13.33 -10.89 -7.24
C LEU A 420 13.16 -11.12 -8.76
N ALA A 421 12.21 -10.45 -9.42
CA ALA A 421 12.04 -10.55 -10.88
C ALA A 421 13.30 -10.11 -11.63
N PHE A 422 13.90 -8.99 -11.23
CA PHE A 422 15.17 -8.49 -11.78
C PHE A 422 16.35 -9.40 -11.43
N ILE A 423 16.45 -9.88 -10.18
CA ILE A 423 17.50 -10.81 -9.76
C ILE A 423 17.48 -12.08 -10.62
N PHE A 424 16.31 -12.70 -10.79
CA PHE A 424 16.20 -13.92 -11.59
C PHE A 424 16.39 -13.68 -13.08
N THR A 425 16.04 -12.49 -13.59
CA THR A 425 16.41 -12.07 -14.95
C THR A 425 17.94 -11.99 -15.12
N GLY A 426 18.64 -11.43 -14.14
CA GLY A 426 20.11 -11.41 -14.10
C GLY A 426 20.72 -12.81 -13.98
N LEU A 427 20.17 -13.67 -13.11
CA LEU A 427 20.59 -15.07 -12.96
C LEU A 427 20.38 -15.87 -14.26
N PHE A 428 19.30 -15.59 -14.98
CA PHE A 428 19.05 -16.18 -16.29
C PHE A 428 20.14 -15.80 -17.29
N VAL A 429 20.49 -14.52 -17.43
CA VAL A 429 21.60 -14.10 -18.30
C VAL A 429 22.94 -14.71 -17.84
N ALA A 430 23.19 -14.77 -16.54
CA ALA A 430 24.38 -15.42 -15.99
C ALA A 430 24.44 -16.90 -16.40
N SER A 431 23.34 -17.64 -16.28
CA SER A 431 23.27 -19.06 -16.64
C SER A 431 23.54 -19.31 -18.13
N LEU A 432 23.03 -18.44 -19.01
CA LEU A 432 23.30 -18.53 -20.45
C LEU A 432 24.76 -18.30 -20.79
N ALA A 433 25.43 -17.38 -20.08
CA ALA A 433 26.84 -17.08 -20.30
C ALA A 433 27.75 -18.21 -19.83
N GLN A 434 27.43 -18.85 -18.69
CA GLN A 434 28.20 -19.99 -18.15
C GLN A 434 28.12 -21.24 -19.02
N ASP A 435 27.09 -21.35 -19.87
CA ASP A 435 26.93 -22.45 -20.82
C ASP A 435 27.34 -22.08 -22.25
N GLY A 436 27.96 -20.90 -22.44
CA GLY A 436 28.43 -20.43 -23.75
C GLY A 436 27.32 -20.11 -24.75
N LEU A 437 26.05 -20.09 -24.33
CA LEU A 437 24.90 -19.78 -25.17
C LEU A 437 24.86 -18.30 -25.56
N VAL A 438 25.48 -17.44 -24.75
CA VAL A 438 25.71 -16.02 -24.99
C VAL A 438 27.21 -15.73 -24.98
N LYS A 439 27.67 -14.99 -25.99
CA LYS A 439 29.09 -14.60 -26.10
C LYS A 439 29.43 -13.60 -24.98
N THR A 440 30.56 -13.83 -24.32
CA THR A 440 31.12 -12.90 -23.33
C THR A 440 32.24 -12.10 -24.00
N TYR A 441 32.15 -10.77 -23.96
CA TYR A 441 33.20 -9.88 -24.42
C TYR A 441 34.02 -9.41 -23.23
N GLU A 442 35.34 -9.49 -23.37
CA GLU A 442 36.28 -8.98 -22.38
C GLU A 442 36.77 -7.60 -22.84
N LEU A 443 36.32 -6.56 -22.13
CA LEU A 443 36.79 -5.21 -22.32
C LEU A 443 37.98 -4.98 -21.40
N SER A 444 39.17 -4.86 -21.98
CA SER A 444 40.37 -4.42 -21.26
C SER A 444 40.35 -2.90 -21.14
N LEU A 445 40.15 -2.42 -19.92
CA LEU A 445 40.02 -0.99 -19.63
C LEU A 445 41.33 -0.26 -19.91
N PHE A 446 42.47 -0.88 -19.61
CA PHE A 446 43.78 -0.22 -19.63
C PHE A 446 44.62 -0.51 -20.89
N LYS A 447 44.01 -1.07 -21.95
CA LYS A 447 44.74 -1.41 -23.18
C LYS A 447 45.27 -0.17 -23.91
N GLU A 448 44.48 0.90 -23.96
CA GLU A 448 44.83 2.17 -24.61
C GLU A 448 44.62 3.33 -23.63
N PRO A 449 45.51 4.34 -23.57
CA PRO A 449 45.40 5.45 -22.62
C PRO A 449 44.06 6.21 -22.68
N ARG A 450 43.52 6.41 -23.90
CA ARG A 450 42.24 7.11 -24.11
C ARG A 450 41.06 6.30 -23.57
N ILE A 451 41.02 5.00 -23.88
CA ILE A 451 39.98 4.08 -23.38
C ILE A 451 40.10 3.90 -21.86
N GLY A 452 41.33 3.82 -21.35
CA GLY A 452 41.62 3.75 -19.92
C GLY A 452 41.09 4.95 -19.16
N PHE A 453 41.35 6.16 -19.65
CA PHE A 453 40.83 7.38 -19.05
C PHE A 453 39.28 7.37 -18.97
N ILE A 454 38.60 7.11 -20.09
CA ILE A 454 37.13 7.10 -20.15
C ILE A 454 36.55 6.00 -19.24
N SER A 455 37.17 4.83 -19.21
CA SER A 455 36.72 3.70 -18.40
C SER A 455 36.86 3.97 -16.90
N ILE A 456 38.00 4.53 -16.48
CA ILE A 456 38.21 4.95 -15.08
C ILE A 456 37.19 6.01 -14.71
N LEU A 457 37.04 7.04 -15.54
CA LEU A 457 36.08 8.12 -15.30
C LEU A 457 34.65 7.59 -15.16
N SER A 458 34.25 6.65 -16.02
CA SER A 458 32.92 6.02 -15.98
C SER A 458 32.72 5.18 -14.71
N LEU A 459 33.71 4.39 -14.29
CA LEU A 459 33.64 3.60 -13.06
C LEU A 459 33.62 4.48 -11.81
N VAL A 460 34.41 5.54 -11.78
CA VAL A 460 34.39 6.54 -10.70
C VAL A 460 33.03 7.25 -10.66
N ALA A 461 32.48 7.63 -11.81
CA ALA A 461 31.15 8.22 -11.89
C ALA A 461 30.07 7.26 -11.35
N VAL A 462 30.13 5.97 -11.69
CA VAL A 462 29.22 4.94 -11.12
C VAL A 462 29.33 4.88 -9.59
N ILE A 463 30.55 4.94 -9.04
CA ILE A 463 30.76 4.94 -7.58
C ILE A 463 30.15 6.20 -6.95
N VAL A 464 30.44 7.39 -7.50
CA VAL A 464 29.95 8.67 -6.97
C VAL A 464 28.42 8.74 -7.05
N VAL A 465 27.82 8.37 -8.18
CA VAL A 465 26.37 8.31 -8.35
C VAL A 465 25.76 7.31 -7.38
N SER A 466 26.40 6.16 -7.18
CA SER A 466 25.91 5.16 -6.22
C SER A 466 25.92 5.69 -4.78
N LEU A 467 26.97 6.41 -4.37
CA LEU A 467 27.04 7.04 -3.06
C LEU A 467 25.97 8.13 -2.91
N ALA A 468 25.73 8.94 -3.94
CA ALA A 468 24.70 9.98 -3.93
C ALA A 468 23.30 9.39 -3.78
N ILE A 469 22.95 8.35 -4.56
CA ILE A 469 21.66 7.65 -4.44
C ILE A 469 21.54 7.03 -3.05
N GLY A 470 22.60 6.38 -2.55
CA GLY A 470 22.61 5.75 -1.23
C GLY A 470 22.35 6.75 -0.11
N TYR A 471 22.98 7.91 -0.16
CA TYR A 471 22.78 9.00 0.80
C TYR A 471 21.32 9.43 0.87
N VAL A 472 20.70 9.72 -0.29
CA VAL A 472 19.30 10.19 -0.34
C VAL A 472 18.33 9.13 0.20
N TYR A 473 18.53 7.85 -0.11
CA TYR A 473 17.67 6.79 0.43
C TYR A 473 17.86 6.56 1.93
N VAL A 474 19.09 6.70 2.45
CA VAL A 474 19.35 6.61 3.89
C VAL A 474 18.66 7.76 4.63
N GLU A 475 18.78 9.00 4.14
CA GLU A 475 18.06 10.14 4.72
C GLU A 475 16.55 9.92 4.72
N ARG A 476 15.98 9.44 3.60
CA ARG A 476 14.54 9.14 3.50
C ARG A 476 14.10 8.02 4.43
N TYR A 477 14.91 6.98 4.57
CA TYR A 477 14.62 5.89 5.50
C TYR A 477 14.61 6.40 6.95
N ILE A 478 15.61 7.16 7.37
CA ILE A 478 15.66 7.74 8.71
C ILE A 478 14.50 8.72 8.93
N ALA A 479 14.18 9.56 7.94
CA ALA A 479 13.03 10.46 8.00
C ALA A 479 11.71 9.68 8.17
N SER A 480 11.54 8.56 7.45
CA SER A 480 10.35 7.71 7.57
C SER A 480 10.19 7.10 8.98
N ILE A 481 11.29 6.78 9.65
CA ILE A 481 11.28 6.27 11.03
C ILE A 481 10.82 7.37 12.00
N TYR A 482 11.36 8.58 11.86
CA TYR A 482 10.91 9.72 12.68
C TYR A 482 9.44 10.05 12.41
N TYR A 483 9.00 10.00 11.16
CA TYR A 483 7.60 10.22 10.82
C TYR A 483 6.68 9.16 11.44
N GLN A 484 6.99 7.87 11.30
CA GLN A 484 6.21 6.82 11.95
C GLN A 484 6.24 6.91 13.48
N SER A 485 7.38 7.29 14.07
CA SER A 485 7.48 7.57 15.51
C SER A 485 6.53 8.69 15.94
N SER A 486 6.39 9.74 15.13
CA SER A 486 5.44 10.81 15.43
C SER A 486 3.98 10.36 15.41
N ILE A 487 3.62 9.46 14.49
CA ILE A 487 2.27 8.90 14.38
C ILE A 487 1.97 8.07 15.63
N VAL A 488 2.95 7.30 16.11
CA VAL A 488 2.83 6.53 17.35
C VAL A 488 2.63 7.46 18.56
N GLU A 489 3.44 8.52 18.71
CA GLU A 489 3.29 9.50 19.80
C GLU A 489 1.94 10.23 19.77
N TYR A 490 1.50 10.63 18.57
CA TYR A 490 0.23 11.32 18.38
C TYR A 490 -0.97 10.40 18.67
N ASN A 491 -1.04 9.23 18.05
CA ASN A 491 -2.22 8.36 18.12
C ASN A 491 -2.30 7.53 19.40
N GLN A 492 -1.18 7.06 19.94
CA GLN A 492 -1.20 6.14 21.10
C GLN A 492 -1.00 6.87 22.42
N LYS A 493 -0.20 7.94 22.45
CA LYS A 493 0.16 8.66 23.68
C LYS A 493 -0.49 10.04 23.79
N GLY A 494 -1.02 10.59 22.70
CA GLY A 494 -1.59 11.94 22.67
C GLY A 494 -0.54 13.04 22.90
N ASN A 495 0.75 12.73 22.73
CA ASN A 495 1.84 13.66 23.00
C ASN A 495 2.15 14.52 21.77
N LEU A 496 1.50 15.69 21.69
CA LEU A 496 1.63 16.60 20.54
C LEU A 496 3.05 17.15 20.38
N ASP A 497 3.79 17.33 21.47
CA ASP A 497 5.12 17.95 21.44
C ASP A 497 6.19 17.00 20.93
N GLU A 498 6.21 15.76 21.43
CA GLU A 498 7.14 14.75 20.91
C GLU A 498 6.77 14.34 19.48
N ALA A 499 5.46 14.27 19.15
CA ALA A 499 5.02 14.05 17.78
C ALA A 499 5.57 15.15 16.85
N SER A 500 5.36 16.42 17.18
CA SER A 500 5.87 17.54 16.38
C SER A 500 7.40 17.56 16.29
N ALA A 501 8.12 17.26 17.39
CA ALA A 501 9.57 17.21 17.39
C ALA A 501 10.09 16.15 16.41
N ASN A 502 9.47 14.96 16.39
CA ASN A 502 9.83 13.88 15.48
C ASN A 502 9.51 14.23 14.01
N ILE A 503 8.34 14.83 13.71
CA ILE A 503 8.07 15.25 12.32
C ILE A 503 9.04 16.34 11.87
N ASN A 504 9.39 17.29 12.75
CA ASN A 504 10.39 18.30 12.43
C ASN A 504 11.78 17.69 12.15
N ARG A 505 12.17 16.63 12.87
CA ARG A 505 13.39 15.85 12.54
C ARG A 505 13.26 15.21 11.16
N ALA A 506 12.11 14.60 10.84
CA ALA A 506 11.85 14.01 9.54
C ALA A 506 11.93 15.04 8.40
N ALA A 507 11.27 16.19 8.55
CA ALA A 507 11.24 17.27 7.57
C ALA A 507 12.60 17.92 7.33
N ARG A 508 13.46 18.03 8.37
CA ARG A 508 14.85 18.50 8.21
C ARG A 508 15.72 17.54 7.41
N LEU A 509 15.49 16.23 7.52
CA LEU A 509 16.23 15.21 6.78
C LEU A 509 15.71 15.06 5.35
N SER A 510 14.39 15.07 5.17
CA SER A 510 13.76 14.93 3.86
C SER A 510 12.47 15.76 3.82
N PRO A 511 12.49 16.97 3.23
CA PRO A 511 11.31 17.81 3.13
C PRO A 511 10.33 17.19 2.12
N ILE A 512 9.23 16.63 2.63
CA ILE A 512 8.13 16.09 1.84
C ILE A 512 6.80 16.67 2.34
N ASP A 513 5.84 16.81 1.42
CA ASP A 513 4.57 17.47 1.67
C ASP A 513 3.76 16.85 2.81
N THR A 514 3.71 15.52 2.91
CA THR A 514 2.96 14.79 3.95
C THR A 514 3.46 15.06 5.37
N TYR A 515 4.75 15.36 5.57
CA TYR A 515 5.28 15.77 6.87
C TYR A 515 4.73 17.12 7.29
N TYR A 516 4.67 18.08 6.36
CA TYR A 516 4.12 19.39 6.62
C TYR A 516 2.60 19.40 6.75
N GLN A 517 1.88 18.54 6.03
CA GLN A 517 0.45 18.26 6.28
C GLN A 517 0.25 17.80 7.72
N SER A 518 1.04 16.82 8.17
CA SER A 518 0.90 16.25 9.52
C SER A 518 1.29 17.25 10.62
N LEU A 519 2.30 18.10 10.38
CA LEU A 519 2.61 19.23 11.27
C LEU A 519 1.45 20.22 11.37
N SER A 520 0.80 20.53 10.24
CA SER A 520 -0.37 21.41 10.21
C SER A 520 -1.55 20.82 11.00
N ASP A 521 -1.80 19.51 10.85
CA ASP A 521 -2.85 18.81 11.61
C ASP A 521 -2.56 18.80 13.13
N ILE A 522 -1.29 18.63 13.52
CA ILE A 522 -0.86 18.76 14.93
C ILE A 522 -1.07 20.18 15.44
N ASP A 523 -0.74 21.20 14.64
CA ASP A 523 -0.95 22.60 15.02
C ASP A 523 -2.44 22.94 15.16
N ILE A 524 -3.32 22.37 14.33
CA ILE A 524 -4.79 22.45 14.51
C ILE A 524 -5.21 21.80 15.83
N ALA A 525 -4.68 20.62 16.16
CA ALA A 525 -4.95 19.96 17.44
C ALA A 525 -4.47 20.81 18.63
N ARG A 526 -3.30 21.45 18.53
CA ARG A 526 -2.77 22.38 19.54
C ARG A 526 -3.64 23.62 19.70
N MET A 527 -4.10 24.23 18.60
CA MET A 527 -5.03 25.36 18.65
C MET A 527 -6.29 25.00 19.44
N ASN A 528 -6.87 23.83 19.17
CA ASN A 528 -8.02 23.33 19.93
C ASN A 528 -7.69 23.07 21.40
N ALA A 529 -6.49 22.57 21.73
CA ALA A 529 -6.06 22.38 23.11
C ALA A 529 -5.92 23.73 23.86
N ILE A 530 -5.36 24.76 23.20
CA ILE A 530 -5.19 26.10 23.78
C ILE A 530 -6.53 26.74 24.12
N ILE A 531 -7.53 26.65 23.23
CA ILE A 531 -8.88 27.20 23.47
C ILE A 531 -9.54 26.56 24.70
N ASN A 532 -9.20 25.31 25.02
CA ASN A 532 -9.79 24.57 26.13
C ASN A 532 -9.01 24.70 27.45
N ARG A 533 -7.87 25.41 27.47
CA ARG A 533 -7.07 25.64 28.68
C ARG A 533 -7.70 26.71 29.55
N LYS A 534 -7.88 26.39 30.83
CA LYS A 534 -8.47 27.29 31.85
C LYS A 534 -7.42 28.07 32.66
N ASP A 535 -6.16 27.72 32.51
CA ASP A 535 -5.03 28.23 33.29
C ASP A 535 -4.33 29.43 32.64
N LEU A 536 -4.66 29.77 31.39
CA LEU A 536 -4.08 30.89 30.66
C LEU A 536 -4.93 32.16 30.79
N THR A 537 -4.27 33.32 30.87
CA THR A 537 -4.96 34.61 30.70
C THR A 537 -5.46 34.77 29.26
N PRO A 538 -6.50 35.58 28.99
CA PRO A 538 -6.98 35.82 27.64
C PRO A 538 -5.89 36.32 26.67
N GLU A 539 -4.98 37.17 27.14
CA GLU A 539 -3.86 37.69 26.35
C GLU A 539 -2.82 36.60 26.04
N ALA A 540 -2.48 35.77 27.03
CA ALA A 540 -1.54 34.66 26.84
C ALA A 540 -2.12 33.59 25.91
N MET A 541 -3.41 33.28 26.05
CA MET A 541 -4.13 32.37 25.16
C MET A 541 -4.14 32.90 23.73
N LYS A 542 -4.43 34.18 23.53
CA LYS A 542 -4.42 34.83 22.21
C LYS A 542 -3.03 34.78 21.57
N SER A 543 -1.97 35.10 22.32
CA SER A 543 -0.60 35.06 21.82
C SER A 543 -0.18 33.65 21.41
N ALA A 544 -0.41 32.66 22.28
CA ALA A 544 -0.09 31.26 21.99
C ALA A 544 -0.88 30.73 20.79
N PHE A 545 -2.16 31.10 20.69
CA PHE A 545 -2.99 30.73 19.54
C PHE A 545 -2.46 31.33 18.24
N GLN A 546 -2.10 32.61 18.23
CA GLN A 546 -1.57 33.29 17.04
C GLN A 546 -0.24 32.70 16.57
N GLU A 547 0.63 32.32 17.50
CA GLU A 547 1.89 31.62 17.20
C GLU A 547 1.63 30.28 16.51
N VAL A 548 0.79 29.42 17.11
CA VAL A 548 0.47 28.10 16.55
C VAL A 548 -0.27 28.22 15.22
N TYR A 549 -1.17 29.20 15.07
CA TYR A 549 -1.86 29.45 13.80
C TYR A 549 -0.89 29.88 12.70
N GLY A 550 0.07 30.76 13.01
CA GLY A 550 1.14 31.14 12.08
C GLY A 550 1.99 29.94 11.65
N SER A 551 2.33 29.05 12.60
CA SER A 551 2.99 27.78 12.31
C SER A 551 2.14 26.88 11.39
N ALA A 552 0.84 26.73 11.69
CA ALA A 552 -0.08 25.90 10.92
C ALA A 552 -0.18 26.36 9.46
N ILE A 553 -0.29 27.68 9.23
CA ILE A 553 -0.30 28.26 7.88
C ILE A 553 1.03 28.00 7.19
N THR A 554 2.15 28.27 7.86
CA THR A 554 3.49 28.08 7.29
C THR A 554 3.69 26.64 6.85
N ASN A 555 3.36 25.68 7.72
CA ASN A 555 3.46 24.25 7.43
C ASN A 555 2.57 23.88 6.24
N ALA A 556 1.29 24.25 6.25
CA ALA A 556 0.40 23.94 5.13
C ALA A 556 0.82 24.59 3.80
N GLN A 557 1.35 25.83 3.84
CA GLN A 557 1.93 26.49 2.67
C GLN A 557 3.17 25.75 2.16
N GLN A 558 4.07 25.31 3.05
CA GLN A 558 5.22 24.47 2.66
C GLN A 558 4.78 23.18 1.99
N ALA A 559 3.73 22.52 2.49
CA ALA A 559 3.15 21.34 1.86
C ALA A 559 2.70 21.61 0.42
N THR A 560 1.98 22.72 0.18
CA THR A 560 1.56 23.14 -1.17
C THR A 560 2.73 23.54 -2.07
N ALA A 561 3.79 24.13 -1.52
CA ALA A 561 4.98 24.54 -2.27
C ALA A 561 5.81 23.33 -2.73
N ILE A 562 5.93 22.31 -1.88
CA ILE A 562 6.64 21.05 -2.21
C ILE A 562 5.87 20.26 -3.26
N ASN A 563 4.54 20.22 -3.16
CA ASN A 563 3.72 19.45 -4.07
C ASN A 563 2.35 20.10 -4.33
N SER A 564 2.32 21.03 -5.27
CA SER A 564 1.10 21.75 -5.68
C SER A 564 0.08 20.86 -6.40
N THR A 565 0.47 19.64 -6.81
CA THR A 565 -0.39 18.72 -7.55
C THR A 565 -1.17 17.74 -6.68
N ASN A 566 -0.87 17.71 -5.38
CA ASN A 566 -1.58 16.88 -4.41
C ASN A 566 -2.71 17.70 -3.76
N TYR A 567 -3.95 17.34 -4.09
CA TYR A 567 -5.14 18.05 -3.59
C TYR A 567 -5.23 18.06 -2.06
N GLN A 568 -4.65 17.07 -1.38
CA GLN A 568 -4.65 16.98 0.08
C GLN A 568 -3.85 18.13 0.72
N ASN A 569 -2.82 18.67 0.05
CA ASN A 569 -2.08 19.84 0.52
C ASN A 569 -2.97 21.09 0.56
N TRP A 570 -3.74 21.30 -0.51
CA TRP A 570 -4.69 22.41 -0.60
C TRP A 570 -5.86 22.23 0.37
N LEU A 571 -6.35 21.00 0.53
CA LEU A 571 -7.36 20.68 1.54
C LEU A 571 -6.87 20.96 2.97
N SER A 572 -5.63 20.57 3.29
CA SER A 572 -5.00 20.87 4.60
C SER A 572 -4.89 22.37 4.84
N LEU A 573 -4.40 23.15 3.86
CA LEU A 573 -4.31 24.60 3.96
C LEU A 573 -5.69 25.27 4.11
N GLY A 574 -6.71 24.78 3.40
CA GLY A 574 -8.08 25.24 3.57
C GLY A 574 -8.64 24.99 4.98
N ARG A 575 -8.34 23.82 5.57
CA ARG A 575 -8.74 23.48 6.96
C ARG A 575 -8.08 24.41 7.99
N VAL A 576 -6.82 24.79 7.77
CA VAL A 576 -6.15 25.77 8.64
C VAL A 576 -6.89 27.10 8.65
N TYR A 577 -7.23 27.62 7.47
CA TYR A 577 -8.01 28.86 7.37
C TYR A 577 -9.43 28.72 7.92
N GLU A 578 -10.08 27.56 7.72
CA GLU A 578 -11.40 27.27 8.28
C GLU A 578 -11.39 27.25 9.82
N ALA A 579 -10.32 26.71 10.44
CA ALA A 579 -10.22 26.54 11.89
C ALA A 579 -10.33 27.85 12.69
N VAL A 580 -10.04 29.00 12.07
CA VAL A 580 -10.11 30.32 12.73
C VAL A 580 -11.37 31.12 12.41
N LEU A 581 -12.28 30.59 11.59
CA LEU A 581 -13.53 31.28 11.26
C LEU A 581 -14.37 31.65 12.48
N PRO A 582 -14.52 30.80 13.52
CA PRO A 582 -15.27 31.18 14.72
C PRO A 582 -14.70 32.40 15.45
N LEU A 583 -13.44 32.76 15.18
CA LEU A 583 -12.74 33.89 15.80
C LEU A 583 -12.87 35.19 14.99
N GLY A 584 -13.50 35.16 13.81
CA GLY A 584 -13.71 36.35 12.98
C GLY A 584 -12.44 36.93 12.37
N ILE A 585 -11.40 36.12 12.12
CA ILE A 585 -10.17 36.58 11.47
C ILE A 585 -10.47 37.01 10.03
N SER A 586 -10.12 38.26 9.69
CA SER A 586 -10.33 38.82 8.35
C SER A 586 -9.62 38.00 7.26
N GLY A 587 -10.29 37.76 6.15
CA GLY A 587 -9.77 37.01 4.99
C GLY A 587 -9.71 35.49 5.16
N ALA A 588 -9.96 34.93 6.36
CA ALA A 588 -9.92 33.49 6.59
C ALA A 588 -10.94 32.72 5.71
N TYR A 589 -12.15 33.25 5.56
CA TYR A 589 -13.19 32.64 4.71
C TYR A 589 -12.77 32.59 3.23
N ASP A 590 -12.32 33.72 2.68
CA ASP A 590 -11.95 33.80 1.27
C ASP A 590 -10.73 32.91 0.96
N ASN A 591 -9.76 32.88 1.88
CA ASN A 591 -8.61 31.99 1.78
C ASN A 591 -9.02 30.52 1.84
N ALA A 592 -9.84 30.11 2.83
CA ALA A 592 -10.32 28.74 2.95
C ALA A 592 -11.05 28.29 1.67
N LYS A 593 -11.95 29.13 1.16
CA LYS A 593 -12.73 28.87 -0.05
C LYS A 593 -11.82 28.70 -1.27
N ALA A 594 -10.85 29.60 -1.44
CA ALA A 594 -9.90 29.52 -2.54
C ALA A 594 -9.11 28.19 -2.50
N MET A 595 -8.64 27.77 -1.33
CA MET A 595 -7.87 26.52 -1.20
C MET A 595 -8.74 25.28 -1.46
N TYR A 596 -9.99 25.26 -1.01
CA TYR A 596 -10.92 24.17 -1.31
C TYR A 596 -11.30 24.10 -2.80
N ILE A 597 -11.41 25.24 -3.48
CA ILE A 597 -11.59 25.27 -4.95
C ILE A 597 -10.35 24.72 -5.66
N GLN A 598 -9.14 25.03 -5.19
CA GLN A 598 -7.91 24.44 -5.74
C GLN A 598 -7.81 22.93 -5.47
N ALA A 599 -8.22 22.47 -4.30
CA ALA A 599 -8.30 21.03 -4.04
C ALA A 599 -9.31 20.36 -5.01
N LEU A 600 -10.47 20.99 -5.22
CA LEU A 600 -11.52 20.47 -6.11
C LEU A 600 -11.06 20.46 -7.58
N SER A 601 -10.25 21.43 -8.03
CA SER A 601 -9.75 21.44 -9.41
C SER A 601 -8.84 20.23 -9.71
N LEU A 602 -8.12 19.73 -8.70
CA LEU A 602 -7.25 18.55 -8.79
C LEU A 602 -8.00 17.22 -8.59
N ASN A 603 -9.19 17.25 -7.97
CA ASN A 603 -10.04 16.07 -7.72
C ASN A 603 -11.52 16.44 -7.90
N SER A 604 -11.89 16.77 -9.15
CA SER A 604 -13.18 17.35 -9.51
C SER A 604 -14.38 16.44 -9.29
N ARG A 605 -14.13 15.13 -9.14
CA ARG A 605 -15.16 14.11 -8.90
C ARG A 605 -15.22 13.67 -7.44
N SER A 606 -14.82 14.53 -6.50
CA SER A 606 -14.86 14.23 -5.06
C SER A 606 -16.10 14.80 -4.37
N PRO A 607 -17.05 13.94 -3.93
CA PRO A 607 -18.14 14.37 -3.07
C PRO A 607 -17.63 15.01 -1.77
N ALA A 608 -16.50 14.53 -1.24
CA ALA A 608 -15.93 15.02 0.01
C ALA A 608 -15.47 16.48 -0.06
N LEU A 609 -14.86 16.89 -1.18
CA LEU A 609 -14.41 18.28 -1.38
C LEU A 609 -15.58 19.24 -1.57
N LEU A 610 -16.62 18.82 -2.30
CA LEU A 610 -17.87 19.57 -2.42
C LEU A 610 -18.54 19.73 -1.05
N LEU A 611 -18.53 18.69 -0.22
CA LEU A 611 -19.07 18.78 1.14
C LEU A 611 -18.25 19.71 2.05
N SER A 612 -16.92 19.77 1.89
CA SER A 612 -16.09 20.75 2.60
C SER A 612 -16.41 22.19 2.20
N LEU A 613 -16.64 22.45 0.91
CA LEU A 613 -17.14 23.75 0.44
C LEU A 613 -18.53 24.05 1.02
N ALA A 614 -19.44 23.08 1.02
CA ALA A 614 -20.77 23.26 1.59
C ALA A 614 -20.72 23.60 3.09
N ARG A 615 -19.87 22.92 3.87
CA ARG A 615 -19.65 23.21 5.29
C ARG A 615 -19.13 24.63 5.50
N LEU A 616 -18.14 25.03 4.71
CA LEU A 616 -17.58 26.38 4.77
C LEU A 616 -18.66 27.45 4.51
N GLU A 617 -19.50 27.27 3.50
CA GLU A 617 -20.60 28.18 3.19
C GLU A 617 -21.67 28.18 4.31
N ALA A 618 -21.99 27.02 4.87
CA ALA A 618 -22.95 26.89 5.96
C ALA A 618 -22.50 27.59 7.24
N VAL A 619 -21.21 27.47 7.62
CA VAL A 619 -20.61 28.19 8.76
C VAL A 619 -20.70 29.69 8.55
N ASN A 620 -20.52 30.15 7.30
CA ASN A 620 -20.64 31.56 6.94
C ASN A 620 -22.10 31.99 6.63
N LYS A 621 -23.09 31.16 6.97
CA LYS A 621 -24.55 31.39 6.76
C LYS A 621 -24.96 31.65 5.31
N LYS A 622 -24.15 31.22 4.35
CA LYS A 622 -24.43 31.25 2.90
C LYS A 622 -25.16 29.97 2.50
N TYR A 623 -26.38 29.81 3.01
CA TYR A 623 -27.16 28.58 2.87
C TYR A 623 -27.53 28.23 1.42
N PRO A 624 -27.86 29.18 0.52
CA PRO A 624 -28.11 28.85 -0.89
C PRO A 624 -26.90 28.21 -1.58
N GLU A 625 -25.71 28.76 -1.37
CA GLU A 625 -24.45 28.25 -1.90
C GLU A 625 -24.09 26.89 -1.28
N ALA A 626 -24.29 26.75 0.04
CA ALA A 626 -24.08 25.47 0.73
C ALA A 626 -24.98 24.37 0.14
N LYS A 627 -26.28 24.64 -0.06
CA LYS A 627 -27.23 23.72 -0.68
C LYS A 627 -26.86 23.36 -2.11
N LYS A 628 -26.33 24.31 -2.89
CA LYS A 628 -25.82 24.03 -4.24
C LYS A 628 -24.70 23.00 -4.21
N PHE A 629 -23.68 23.20 -3.38
CA PHE A 629 -22.57 22.25 -3.25
C PHE A 629 -23.03 20.88 -2.69
N ILE A 630 -23.99 20.86 -1.77
CA ILE A 630 -24.61 19.61 -1.30
C ILE A 630 -25.31 18.89 -2.45
N SER A 631 -26.09 19.59 -3.26
CA SER A 631 -26.76 19.00 -4.42
C SER A 631 -25.75 18.41 -5.41
N GLU A 632 -24.64 19.11 -5.66
CA GLU A 632 -23.56 18.60 -6.51
C GLU A 632 -22.90 17.35 -5.89
N ALA A 633 -22.62 17.36 -4.58
CA ALA A 633 -22.07 16.20 -3.87
C ALA A 633 -23.00 14.99 -3.94
N LEU A 634 -24.31 15.19 -3.74
CA LEU A 634 -25.34 14.16 -3.80
C LEU A 634 -25.59 13.66 -5.24
N SER A 635 -25.34 14.50 -6.25
CA SER A 635 -25.37 14.05 -7.65
C SER A 635 -24.23 13.09 -7.99
N LEU A 636 -23.08 13.23 -7.31
CA LEU A 636 -21.94 12.34 -7.45
C LEU A 636 -22.04 11.10 -6.56
N LYS A 637 -22.69 11.22 -5.39
CA LYS A 637 -22.89 10.16 -4.41
C LYS A 637 -24.24 10.37 -3.69
N ASN A 638 -25.27 9.66 -4.15
CA ASN A 638 -26.65 9.83 -3.68
C ASN A 638 -26.88 9.37 -2.24
N ASP A 639 -26.07 8.43 -1.76
CA ASP A 639 -26.07 7.85 -0.42
C ASP A 639 -25.07 8.54 0.52
N TYR A 640 -24.64 9.78 0.23
CA TYR A 640 -23.65 10.48 1.06
C TYR A 640 -24.29 11.05 2.34
N THR A 641 -24.37 10.21 3.37
CA THR A 641 -25.02 10.51 4.66
C THR A 641 -24.59 11.85 5.25
N GLU A 642 -23.30 12.19 5.25
CA GLU A 642 -22.81 13.45 5.81
C GLU A 642 -23.31 14.69 5.06
N ALA A 643 -23.54 14.59 3.75
CA ALA A 643 -24.11 15.68 2.95
C ALA A 643 -25.61 15.85 3.23
N ILE A 644 -26.34 14.74 3.40
CA ILE A 644 -27.76 14.73 3.78
C ILE A 644 -27.93 15.35 5.18
N PHE A 645 -27.04 15.02 6.11
CA PHE A 645 -27.08 15.58 7.46
C PHE A 645 -26.82 17.07 7.44
N LEU A 646 -25.83 17.54 6.69
CA LEU A 646 -25.58 18.97 6.54
C LEU A 646 -26.79 19.69 5.94
N LEU A 647 -27.46 19.11 4.94
CA LEU A 647 -28.69 19.65 4.37
C LEU A 647 -29.79 19.79 5.44
N SER A 648 -30.02 18.73 6.21
CA SER A 648 -31.02 18.73 7.29
C SER A 648 -30.72 19.79 8.35
N GLN A 649 -29.44 19.97 8.72
CA GLN A 649 -29.02 20.99 9.68
C GLN A 649 -29.26 22.41 9.14
N ILE A 650 -28.97 22.65 7.87
CA ILE A 650 -29.25 23.93 7.20
C ILE A 650 -30.76 24.20 7.17
N GLN A 651 -31.57 23.22 6.78
CA GLN A 651 -33.04 23.35 6.75
C GLN A 651 -33.61 23.64 8.13
N VAL A 652 -33.13 22.98 9.18
CA VAL A 652 -33.51 23.29 10.58
C VAL A 652 -33.09 24.70 10.97
N ALA A 653 -31.88 25.13 10.61
CA ALA A 653 -31.40 26.49 10.89
C ALA A 653 -32.22 27.58 10.19
N GLU A 654 -32.81 27.28 9.04
CA GLU A 654 -33.75 28.15 8.31
C GLU A 654 -35.20 28.06 8.84
N GLY A 655 -35.49 27.17 9.80
CA GLY A 655 -36.83 26.93 10.35
C GLY A 655 -37.69 25.95 9.55
N ASN A 656 -37.12 25.31 8.53
CA ASN A 656 -37.81 24.36 7.64
C ASN A 656 -37.66 22.91 8.13
N THR A 657 -37.98 22.62 9.39
CA THR A 657 -37.80 21.27 9.99
C THR A 657 -38.57 20.18 9.24
N LYS A 658 -39.73 20.51 8.65
CA LYS A 658 -40.51 19.55 7.84
C LYS A 658 -39.74 19.08 6.60
N ASP A 659 -39.05 20.00 5.92
CA ASP A 659 -38.23 19.67 4.76
C ASP A 659 -37.00 18.85 5.18
N ALA A 660 -36.44 19.13 6.37
CA ALA A 660 -35.39 18.34 6.97
C ALA A 660 -35.83 16.88 7.22
N ILE A 661 -37.02 16.68 7.78
CA ILE A 661 -37.61 15.35 7.97
C ILE A 661 -37.77 14.64 6.62
N LEU A 662 -38.36 15.29 5.61
CA LEU A 662 -38.55 14.70 4.27
C LEU A 662 -37.22 14.32 3.60
N SER A 663 -36.19 15.14 3.76
CA SER A 663 -34.86 14.90 3.16
C SER A 663 -34.19 13.67 3.79
N VAL A 664 -34.23 13.55 5.12
CA VAL A 664 -33.66 12.41 5.85
C VAL A 664 -34.51 11.15 5.67
N GLU A 665 -35.84 11.28 5.58
CA GLU A 665 -36.74 10.18 5.27
C GLU A 665 -36.48 9.62 3.87
N SER A 666 -36.28 10.48 2.86
CA SER A 666 -35.86 10.08 1.52
C SER A 666 -34.53 9.30 1.55
N ALA A 667 -33.56 9.78 2.34
CA ALA A 667 -32.29 9.10 2.53
C ALA A 667 -32.42 7.72 3.18
N SER A 668 -33.41 7.53 4.05
CA SER A 668 -33.67 6.23 4.70
C SER A 668 -34.11 5.14 3.72
N PHE A 669 -34.70 5.52 2.59
CA PHE A 669 -35.01 4.58 1.50
C PHE A 669 -33.78 4.22 0.66
N ILE A 670 -32.81 5.14 0.55
CA ILE A 670 -31.57 4.93 -0.21
C ILE A 670 -30.59 4.06 0.60
N SER A 671 -30.48 4.35 1.90
CA SER A 671 -29.54 3.70 2.82
C SER A 671 -30.27 3.06 4.02
N PRO A 672 -31.08 2.01 3.79
CA PRO A 672 -31.96 1.41 4.81
C PRO A 672 -31.22 0.66 5.94
N ASN A 673 -29.90 0.59 5.86
CA ASN A 673 -29.02 -0.09 6.80
C ASN A 673 -28.08 0.88 7.55
N ASP A 674 -28.19 2.20 7.32
CA ASP A 674 -27.40 3.19 8.05
C ASP A 674 -28.15 3.61 9.34
N PRO A 675 -27.67 3.22 10.54
CA PRO A 675 -28.32 3.58 11.79
C PRO A 675 -28.31 5.10 12.05
N GLY A 676 -27.34 5.84 11.51
CA GLY A 676 -27.24 7.29 11.66
C GLY A 676 -28.40 8.03 11.01
N ILE A 677 -28.87 7.57 9.85
CA ILE A 677 -30.00 8.18 9.13
C ILE A 677 -31.28 8.09 9.96
N PHE A 678 -31.55 6.90 10.51
CA PHE A 678 -32.71 6.68 11.36
C PHE A 678 -32.60 7.43 12.69
N PHE A 679 -31.40 7.55 13.25
CA PHE A 679 -31.15 8.38 14.42
C PHE A 679 -31.50 9.86 14.14
N GLN A 680 -30.99 10.41 13.04
CA GLN A 680 -31.26 11.79 12.64
C GLN A 680 -32.75 12.03 12.39
N LEU A 681 -33.43 11.11 11.68
CA LEU A 681 -34.87 11.18 11.45
C LEU A 681 -35.65 11.17 12.78
N GLY A 682 -35.24 10.30 13.70
CA GLY A 682 -35.82 10.17 15.03
C GLY A 682 -35.70 11.43 15.87
N VAL A 683 -34.51 12.05 15.90
CA VAL A 683 -34.27 13.31 16.62
C VAL A 683 -35.09 14.45 16.01
N LEU A 684 -35.16 14.55 14.68
CA LEU A 684 -35.99 15.56 14.02
C LEU A 684 -37.48 15.41 14.34
N ARG A 685 -38.01 14.18 14.29
CA ARG A 685 -39.41 13.90 14.67
C ARG A 685 -39.68 14.15 16.15
N TYR A 686 -38.73 13.80 17.03
CA TYR A 686 -38.81 14.13 18.46
C TYR A 686 -38.92 15.63 18.70
N ASN A 687 -38.14 16.43 17.96
CA ASN A 687 -38.15 17.90 18.05
C ASN A 687 -39.48 18.50 17.57
N GLU A 688 -40.09 17.92 16.56
CA GLU A 688 -41.44 18.27 16.07
C GLU A 688 -42.57 17.66 16.94
N LYS A 689 -42.22 17.00 18.05
CA LYS A 689 -43.15 16.31 18.98
C LYS A 689 -43.94 15.16 18.36
N ASP A 690 -43.51 14.66 17.20
CA ASP A 690 -43.97 13.39 16.65
C ASP A 690 -43.26 12.24 17.36
N TYR A 691 -43.65 12.00 18.62
CA TYR A 691 -43.00 10.99 19.44
C TYR A 691 -43.22 9.57 18.93
N LYS A 692 -44.35 9.29 18.25
CA LYS A 692 -44.61 7.97 17.65
C LYS A 692 -43.69 7.73 16.45
N GLY A 693 -43.61 8.68 15.52
CA GLY A 693 -42.70 8.55 14.38
C GLY A 693 -41.22 8.58 14.79
N ALA A 694 -40.88 9.25 15.90
CA ALA A 694 -39.54 9.20 16.51
C ALA A 694 -39.23 7.80 17.06
N ILE A 695 -40.17 7.15 17.75
CA ILE A 695 -40.01 5.77 18.23
C ILE A 695 -39.70 4.82 17.08
N ASP A 696 -40.46 4.89 15.98
CA ASP A 696 -40.27 4.00 14.83
C ASP A 696 -38.87 4.12 14.23
N ALA A 697 -38.42 5.36 13.99
CA ALA A 697 -37.10 5.64 13.45
C ALA A 697 -35.98 5.23 14.44
N LEU A 698 -36.07 5.63 15.70
CA LEU A 698 -35.03 5.32 16.70
C LEU A 698 -34.95 3.83 17.01
N ALA A 699 -36.08 3.12 17.03
CA ALA A 699 -36.09 1.66 17.17
C ALA A 699 -35.38 0.97 16.00
N ARG A 700 -35.53 1.49 14.77
CA ARG A 700 -34.77 0.98 13.62
C ARG A 700 -33.27 1.24 13.76
N ALA A 701 -32.86 2.44 14.21
CA ALA A 701 -31.46 2.74 14.49
C ALA A 701 -30.85 1.77 15.52
N VAL A 702 -31.59 1.49 16.60
CA VAL A 702 -31.18 0.53 17.65
C VAL A 702 -31.17 -0.91 17.15
N THR A 703 -32.06 -1.28 16.23
CA THR A 703 -32.07 -2.62 15.61
C THR A 703 -30.84 -2.82 14.72
N LEU A 704 -30.46 -1.80 13.94
CA LEU A 704 -29.28 -1.81 13.07
C LEU A 704 -27.97 -1.76 13.87
N ASN A 705 -27.96 -1.00 14.97
CA ASN A 705 -26.83 -0.94 15.90
C ASN A 705 -27.31 -1.02 17.35
N SER A 706 -27.22 -2.24 17.91
CA SER A 706 -27.68 -2.52 19.27
C SER A 706 -26.90 -1.78 20.37
N SER A 707 -25.68 -1.30 20.11
CA SER A 707 -24.89 -0.52 21.08
C SER A 707 -25.05 0.99 20.92
N TYR A 708 -25.89 1.46 19.99
CA TYR A 708 -26.05 2.89 19.69
C TYR A 708 -26.74 3.63 20.84
N SER A 709 -25.95 4.18 21.76
CA SER A 709 -26.44 4.66 23.04
C SER A 709 -27.23 5.96 22.92
N ASN A 710 -26.82 6.86 22.03
CA ASN A 710 -27.61 8.07 21.74
C ASN A 710 -28.96 7.74 21.09
N ALA A 711 -29.04 6.77 20.18
CA ALA A 711 -30.32 6.35 19.61
C ALA A 711 -31.26 5.77 20.68
N ARG A 712 -30.73 4.93 21.58
CA ARG A 712 -31.49 4.42 22.74
C ARG A 712 -31.94 5.54 23.69
N TYR A 713 -31.09 6.55 23.90
CA TYR A 713 -31.39 7.67 24.79
C TYR A 713 -32.63 8.43 24.29
N PHE A 714 -32.63 8.84 23.02
CA PHE A 714 -33.79 9.52 22.44
C PHE A 714 -34.99 8.58 22.28
N LEU A 715 -34.79 7.28 22.06
CA LEU A 715 -35.89 6.30 22.04
C LEU A 715 -36.59 6.22 23.40
N GLY A 716 -35.81 6.12 24.47
CA GLY A 716 -36.32 6.10 25.85
C GLY A 716 -37.06 7.38 26.22
N LEU A 717 -36.54 8.56 25.80
CA LEU A 717 -37.27 9.82 25.98
C LEU A 717 -38.58 9.85 25.20
N SER A 718 -38.57 9.41 23.93
CA SER A 718 -39.79 9.36 23.10
C SER A 718 -40.85 8.42 23.69
N LEU A 719 -40.44 7.26 24.20
CA LEU A 719 -41.31 6.30 24.90
C LEU A 719 -41.91 6.90 26.18
N ALA A 720 -41.12 7.64 26.96
CA ALA A 720 -41.60 8.32 28.15
C ALA A 720 -42.65 9.41 27.82
N GLN A 721 -42.53 10.10 26.68
CA GLN A 721 -43.51 11.10 26.23
C GLN A 721 -44.86 10.48 25.81
N VAL A 722 -44.87 9.20 25.40
CA VAL A 722 -46.10 8.45 25.12
C VAL A 722 -46.58 7.60 26.30
N ASN A 723 -46.01 7.83 27.50
CA ASN A 723 -46.30 7.11 28.76
C ASN A 723 -45.93 5.61 28.77
N ASP A 724 -45.09 5.15 27.85
CA ASP A 724 -44.55 3.79 27.86
C ASP A 724 -43.29 3.71 28.72
N TYR A 725 -43.47 3.90 30.04
CA TYR A 725 -42.38 3.92 30.99
C TYR A 725 -41.65 2.58 31.11
N LYS A 726 -42.34 1.47 30.88
CA LYS A 726 -41.76 0.13 30.96
C LYS A 726 -40.65 -0.03 29.91
N ASN A 727 -40.96 0.26 28.65
CA ASN A 727 -39.99 0.12 27.56
C ASN A 727 -38.93 1.25 27.62
N ALA A 728 -39.29 2.45 28.10
CA ALA A 728 -38.31 3.52 28.34
C ALA A 728 -37.23 3.09 29.36
N ILE A 729 -37.64 2.48 30.48
CA ILE A 729 -36.71 1.97 31.51
C ILE A 729 -35.78 0.90 30.93
N GLU A 730 -36.26 0.02 30.05
CA GLU A 730 -35.44 -0.99 29.39
C GLU A 730 -34.32 -0.34 28.57
N GLN A 731 -34.64 0.65 27.73
CA GLN A 731 -33.65 1.34 26.91
C GLN A 731 -32.56 2.01 27.76
N PHE A 732 -32.95 2.78 28.78
CA PHE A 732 -31.98 3.42 29.66
C PHE A 732 -31.18 2.43 30.51
N THR A 733 -31.73 1.25 30.83
CA THR A 733 -31.00 0.21 31.55
C THR A 733 -29.86 -0.36 30.70
N VAL A 734 -30.10 -0.59 29.40
CA VAL A 734 -29.04 -1.02 28.47
C VAL A 734 -27.97 0.07 28.33
N ILE A 735 -28.37 1.34 28.22
CA ILE A 735 -27.41 2.45 28.19
C ILE A 735 -26.55 2.46 29.46
N GLN A 736 -27.14 2.26 30.65
CA GLN A 736 -26.37 2.19 31.90
C GLN A 736 -25.40 1.01 31.93
N GLN A 737 -25.68 -0.09 31.24
CA GLN A 737 -24.74 -1.22 31.12
C GLN A 737 -23.55 -0.87 30.20
N LEU A 738 -23.80 -0.16 29.11
CA LEU A 738 -22.76 0.30 28.17
C LEU A 738 -21.93 1.47 28.76
N ASN A 739 -22.60 2.40 29.44
CA ASN A 739 -22.05 3.63 30.02
C ASN A 739 -22.36 3.71 31.52
N SER A 740 -21.75 2.81 32.30
CA SER A 740 -21.97 2.69 33.75
C SER A 740 -21.63 3.96 34.54
N ASP A 741 -20.85 4.86 33.97
CA ASP A 741 -20.38 6.12 34.52
C ASP A 741 -21.27 7.33 34.21
N ASN A 742 -22.34 7.17 33.43
CA ASN A 742 -23.20 8.29 33.03
C ASN A 742 -24.24 8.65 34.11
N SER A 743 -24.01 9.76 34.82
CA SER A 743 -24.87 10.25 35.90
C SER A 743 -26.25 10.75 35.44
N GLU A 744 -26.38 11.22 34.21
CA GLU A 744 -27.64 11.66 33.61
C GLU A 744 -28.57 10.46 33.38
N VAL A 745 -28.04 9.38 32.80
CA VAL A 745 -28.80 8.14 32.57
C VAL A 745 -29.26 7.53 33.89
N ALA A 746 -28.40 7.52 34.92
CA ALA A 746 -28.76 7.05 36.25
C ALA A 746 -29.91 7.86 36.88
N LEU A 747 -29.90 9.19 36.71
CA LEU A 747 -30.98 10.05 37.17
C LEU A 747 -32.30 9.78 36.43
N ILE A 748 -32.25 9.69 35.11
CA ILE A 748 -33.43 9.40 34.28
C ILE A 748 -34.04 8.06 34.70
N LEU A 749 -33.22 7.03 34.88
CA LEU A 749 -33.68 5.72 35.37
C LEU A 749 -34.36 5.80 36.73
N LYS A 750 -33.77 6.54 37.68
CA LYS A 750 -34.34 6.73 39.02
C LYS A 750 -35.70 7.40 38.94
N ASN A 751 -35.83 8.44 38.12
CA ASN A 751 -37.08 9.19 37.97
C ASN A 751 -38.17 8.34 37.30
N LEU A 752 -37.84 7.68 36.19
CA LEU A 752 -38.77 6.81 35.46
C LEU A 752 -39.27 5.63 36.33
N LYS A 753 -38.38 4.99 37.10
CA LYS A 753 -38.77 3.91 38.05
C LYS A 753 -39.68 4.41 39.17
N ALA A 754 -39.59 5.68 39.53
CA ALA A 754 -40.46 6.32 40.50
C ALA A 754 -41.76 6.88 39.88
N GLY A 755 -42.03 6.63 38.59
CA GLY A 755 -43.19 7.17 37.87
C GLY A 755 -43.13 8.68 37.64
N LYS A 756 -41.95 9.28 37.71
CA LYS A 756 -41.71 10.72 37.49
C LYS A 756 -41.17 10.97 36.08
N SER A 757 -41.33 12.19 35.58
CA SER A 757 -40.74 12.62 34.31
C SER A 757 -39.19 12.53 34.37
N PRO A 758 -38.51 12.19 33.25
CA PRO A 758 -37.06 11.93 33.20
C PRO A 758 -36.17 12.96 33.91
N PHE A 759 -36.54 14.25 33.85
CA PHE A 759 -35.70 15.37 34.30
C PHE A 759 -36.22 16.11 35.55
N VAL A 760 -37.18 15.56 36.30
CA VAL A 760 -37.82 16.25 37.44
C VAL A 760 -36.83 16.70 38.53
N ASP A 761 -35.72 15.98 38.69
CA ASP A 761 -34.68 16.26 39.69
C ASP A 761 -33.32 16.63 39.02
N ALA A 762 -33.34 17.07 37.76
CA ALA A 762 -32.12 17.40 37.01
C ALA A 762 -31.43 18.65 37.57
N LYS A 763 -30.14 18.50 37.89
CA LYS A 763 -29.23 19.61 38.26
C LYS A 763 -28.06 19.63 37.28
N PRO A 764 -27.47 20.81 36.99
CA PRO A 764 -26.26 20.89 36.18
C PRO A 764 -25.21 19.88 36.64
N PRO A 765 -24.60 19.10 35.73
CA PRO A 765 -24.55 19.32 34.27
C PRO A 765 -25.72 18.71 33.47
N VAL A 766 -26.71 18.07 34.11
CA VAL A 766 -27.86 17.46 33.45
C VAL A 766 -28.87 18.52 33.02
N ASP A 767 -29.18 18.58 31.71
CA ASP A 767 -30.13 19.54 31.13
C ASP A 767 -31.43 18.84 30.68
N SER A 768 -32.57 19.45 30.99
CA SER A 768 -33.90 19.03 30.56
C SER A 768 -34.19 19.07 29.06
N LYS A 769 -33.31 19.69 28.24
CA LYS A 769 -33.48 19.83 26.78
C LYS A 769 -32.30 19.26 25.98
N PRO A 770 -32.06 17.94 26.06
CA PRO A 770 -30.94 17.28 25.38
C PRO A 770 -30.90 17.51 23.87
N GLU A 771 -32.05 17.73 23.24
CA GLU A 771 -32.18 18.00 21.82
C GLU A 771 -31.65 19.36 21.35
N LYS A 772 -31.46 20.32 22.27
CA LYS A 772 -30.95 21.66 21.96
C LYS A 772 -29.45 21.81 22.21
N ARG A 773 -28.78 20.73 22.63
CA ARG A 773 -27.36 20.74 22.95
C ARG A 773 -26.53 20.74 21.67
N ALA A 774 -25.43 21.47 21.70
CA ALA A 774 -24.43 21.42 20.62
C ALA A 774 -23.67 20.08 20.57
N LYS A 775 -23.76 19.25 21.62
CA LYS A 775 -23.11 17.94 21.73
C LYS A 775 -24.14 16.89 22.11
N LEU A 776 -23.95 15.67 21.60
CA LEU A 776 -24.79 14.54 21.92
C LEU A 776 -24.73 14.20 23.43
N PRO A 777 -25.84 13.72 24.03
CA PRO A 777 -25.91 13.42 25.47
C PRO A 777 -24.97 12.32 25.94
N ILE A 778 -24.63 11.37 25.06
CA ILE A 778 -23.78 10.22 25.38
C ILE A 778 -22.57 10.20 24.46
N LYS A 779 -21.40 9.94 25.04
CA LYS A 779 -20.21 9.58 24.28
C LYS A 779 -20.29 8.08 23.97
N GLU A 780 -20.43 7.73 22.70
CA GLU A 780 -20.39 6.33 22.26
C GLU A 780 -19.05 5.70 22.67
N LYS A 781 -19.07 4.44 23.09
CA LYS A 781 -17.89 3.67 23.50
C LYS A 781 -17.44 2.70 22.42
#